data_AF-A0A1F3Q4I9-F1
#
_entry.id   AF-A0A1F3Q4I9-F1
#
_cell.length_a   1.000
_cell.length_b   1.000
_cell.length_c   1.000
_cell.angle_alpha   90.00
_cell.angle_beta   90.00
_cell.angle_gamma   90.00
#
_symmetry.space_group_name_H-M   'P 1'
#
loop_
_entity.id
_entity.type
_entity.pdbx_description
1 polymer ?
#
loop_
_entity_poly.entity_id
_entity_poly.type
_entity_poly.pdbx_seq_one_letter_code
_entity_poly.pdbx_strand_id
1 'polypeptide(L)'
;MKKYFFLVLLFQLQLPFVNAQVDSLLNELKQEKTDTGKALLHINIARHYGWNMTDSAIAHATIARNISKKSNFDKGLFLSYFSLSESRYVTGEYGKGLSEAKEALNIARKNKREDWEIKTYGSLGLLYLQTKKYKEAKEYFELLVSMQSKNKNEAGLSTAINNLANCYFYLKDYSKSIEIRKKAIVIRKKLNNENALGDSYNDIGETYFQLGMLDSSIYYLKKCLEIKERLHDDEMAALSSINLGIVYLKKGNIAIAKQYLNKSYFLALKIKSKSYQLEVLKELANAARLEKNSKDEAEFLRIFVALKDSVYSEENQKQINQLQTEFDTEKKELKIKSLQTEQKQQQIIMEEEKKRSNIIVIFSISGFILLISFLLVINNRFRVTIRQNVIIDKQRLIVEEKNKDITDSINYAKRIQEAILPSKDIKYKIFPNAFVFFQPKDIVSGDFYWFAEKNGKRIIAAVDCTGHGVPGAFMSMIGNAFLNEIINEKGTTTPSIILDKLREKIIFSLKQTGAQGENKDGMDISLLSFDSDNKRVEFAGANNPLWKITNKKIEEIKGDKQPIGIFSGELIPFNNHTVEIQKGDALYIFTDGYADQFGGENGKKFKYKQIQAMLLDINDKSMSKQEDYLNKSINDWKGKLEQVDDILIIGIRV
;
A
#
# COMPACT_ATOMS: atom_id res chain seq x y z
N MET A 1 11.81 -15.12 -59.93
CA MET A 1 10.93 -15.11 -58.73
C MET A 1 10.39 -13.69 -58.56
N LYS A 2 9.54 -13.28 -59.50
CA LYS A 2 8.73 -12.06 -59.53
C LYS A 2 7.59 -12.38 -60.50
N LYS A 3 6.46 -12.87 -60.00
CA LYS A 3 5.25 -12.99 -60.81
C LYS A 3 4.16 -12.25 -60.06
N TYR A 4 3.96 -11.02 -60.50
CA TYR A 4 3.05 -10.05 -59.92
C TYR A 4 1.61 -10.42 -60.30
N PHE A 5 0.71 -10.40 -59.31
CA PHE A 5 -0.66 -9.98 -59.51
C PHE A 5 -0.64 -8.45 -59.44
N PHE A 6 -0.50 -7.80 -60.58
CA PHE A 6 -0.77 -6.36 -60.75
C PHE A 6 -1.72 -6.22 -61.91
N LEU A 7 -2.87 -5.62 -61.64
CA LEU A 7 -3.87 -5.26 -62.63
C LEU A 7 -3.62 -3.78 -62.93
N VAL A 8 -2.61 -3.48 -63.75
CA VAL A 8 -2.26 -2.12 -64.19
C VAL A 8 -1.95 -2.16 -65.67
N LEU A 9 -2.95 -1.93 -66.52
CA LEU A 9 -2.80 -1.24 -67.82
C LEU A 9 -4.16 -1.16 -68.56
N LEU A 10 -4.93 -0.12 -68.26
CA LEU A 10 -5.96 0.44 -69.14
C LEU A 10 -5.80 1.97 -69.12
N PHE A 11 -4.66 2.46 -69.64
CA PHE A 11 -4.06 3.69 -69.10
C PHE A 11 -3.94 4.92 -69.99
N GLN A 12 -4.56 5.00 -71.16
CA GLN A 12 -4.49 6.26 -71.93
C GLN A 12 -5.83 6.89 -72.31
N LEU A 13 -6.97 6.29 -71.92
CA LEU A 13 -8.29 6.88 -72.15
C LEU A 13 -8.98 7.43 -70.89
N GLN A 14 -8.45 7.17 -69.68
CA GLN A 14 -9.11 7.55 -68.41
C GLN A 14 -8.53 8.80 -67.72
N LEU A 15 -7.33 9.25 -68.06
CA LEU A 15 -6.69 10.42 -67.43
C LEU A 15 -7.53 11.72 -67.50
N PRO A 16 -8.20 12.05 -68.63
CA PRO A 16 -9.07 13.23 -68.70
C PRO A 16 -10.30 13.11 -67.79
N PHE A 17 -10.84 11.89 -67.67
CA PHE A 17 -12.05 11.61 -66.88
C PHE A 17 -11.77 11.61 -65.37
N VAL A 18 -10.62 11.07 -64.95
CA VAL A 18 -10.16 11.09 -63.56
C VAL A 18 -9.97 12.53 -63.07
N ASN A 19 -9.36 13.40 -63.89
CA ASN A 19 -9.14 14.80 -63.53
C ASN A 19 -10.46 15.56 -63.36
N ALA A 20 -11.43 15.40 -64.28
CA ALA A 20 -12.72 16.08 -64.18
C ALA A 20 -13.53 15.70 -62.91
N GLN A 21 -13.49 14.43 -62.50
CA GLN A 21 -14.14 13.96 -61.27
C GLN A 21 -13.43 14.44 -60.00
N VAL A 22 -12.10 14.46 -60.00
CA VAL A 22 -11.31 14.97 -58.89
C VAL A 22 -11.52 16.48 -58.72
N ASP A 23 -11.59 17.24 -59.81
CA ASP A 23 -11.85 18.69 -59.78
C ASP A 23 -13.22 19.01 -59.18
N SER A 24 -14.25 18.21 -59.49
CA SER A 24 -15.58 18.32 -58.87
C SER A 24 -15.49 18.08 -57.35
N LEU A 25 -14.83 17.00 -56.93
CA LEU A 25 -14.68 16.65 -55.51
C LEU A 25 -13.84 17.68 -54.74
N LEU A 26 -12.83 18.29 -55.38
CA LEU A 26 -12.03 19.35 -54.79
C LEU A 26 -12.85 20.64 -54.59
N ASN A 27 -13.80 20.93 -55.49
CA ASN A 27 -14.72 22.05 -55.33
C ASN A 27 -15.76 21.79 -54.22
N GLU A 28 -16.32 20.58 -54.13
CA GLU A 28 -17.17 20.16 -53.02
C GLU A 28 -16.42 20.26 -51.68
N LEU A 29 -15.16 19.84 -51.65
CA LEU A 29 -14.31 19.90 -50.45
C LEU A 29 -14.12 21.33 -49.93
N LYS A 30 -14.08 22.34 -50.80
CA LYS A 30 -13.99 23.76 -50.40
C LYS A 30 -15.27 24.26 -49.72
N GLN A 31 -16.41 23.68 -50.05
CA GLN A 31 -17.72 24.09 -49.53
C GLN A 31 -18.15 23.29 -48.30
N GLU A 32 -17.57 22.11 -48.09
CA GLU A 32 -17.88 21.22 -46.97
C GLU A 32 -17.43 21.82 -45.63
N LYS A 33 -18.37 21.87 -44.66
CA LYS A 33 -18.16 22.51 -43.36
C LYS A 33 -17.85 21.52 -42.24
N THR A 34 -18.25 20.26 -42.40
CA THR A 34 -18.08 19.24 -41.37
C THR A 34 -16.74 18.51 -41.52
N ASP A 35 -16.07 18.24 -40.40
CA ASP A 35 -14.82 17.47 -40.41
C ASP A 35 -15.02 16.04 -40.95
N THR A 36 -16.16 15.42 -40.64
CA THR A 36 -16.51 14.08 -41.15
C THR A 36 -16.79 14.09 -42.65
N GLY A 37 -17.47 15.11 -43.18
CA GLY A 37 -17.67 15.30 -44.62
C GLY A 37 -16.35 15.51 -45.36
N LYS A 38 -15.48 16.39 -44.83
CA LYS A 38 -14.13 16.62 -45.39
C LYS A 38 -13.31 15.34 -45.43
N ALA A 39 -13.36 14.53 -44.38
CA ALA A 39 -12.66 13.24 -44.35
C ALA A 39 -13.15 12.30 -45.46
N LEU A 40 -14.47 12.17 -45.65
CA LEU A 40 -15.06 11.33 -46.70
C LEU A 40 -14.71 11.82 -48.11
N LEU A 41 -14.73 13.13 -48.34
CA LEU A 41 -14.33 13.72 -49.61
C LEU A 41 -12.86 13.45 -49.93
N HIS A 42 -11.97 13.60 -48.95
CA HIS A 42 -10.56 13.23 -49.12
C HIS A 42 -10.35 11.74 -49.40
N ILE A 43 -11.12 10.85 -48.77
CA ILE A 43 -11.09 9.40 -49.10
C ILE A 43 -11.56 9.16 -50.54
N ASN A 44 -12.63 9.84 -50.97
CA ASN A 44 -13.13 9.71 -52.34
C ASN A 44 -12.08 10.19 -53.35
N ILE A 45 -11.46 11.35 -53.10
CA ILE A 45 -10.37 11.87 -53.93
C ILE A 45 -9.21 10.87 -53.97
N ALA A 46 -8.81 10.32 -52.82
CA ALA A 46 -7.75 9.30 -52.77
C ALA A 46 -8.09 8.06 -53.61
N ARG A 47 -9.34 7.60 -53.55
CA ARG A 47 -9.82 6.47 -54.36
C ARG A 47 -9.85 6.79 -55.86
N HIS A 48 -10.18 8.02 -56.25
CA HIS A 48 -10.17 8.45 -57.65
C HIS A 48 -8.74 8.60 -58.21
N TYR A 49 -7.81 9.13 -57.42
CA TYR A 49 -6.38 9.07 -57.76
C TYR A 49 -5.89 7.62 -57.87
N GLY A 50 -6.39 6.77 -56.97
CA GLY A 50 -6.26 5.31 -57.05
C GLY A 50 -4.82 4.86 -57.23
N TRP A 51 -4.64 3.83 -58.05
CA TRP A 51 -3.32 3.29 -58.39
C TRP A 51 -2.55 4.14 -59.40
N ASN A 52 -3.17 5.21 -59.90
CA ASN A 52 -2.64 5.99 -61.01
C ASN A 52 -1.79 7.17 -60.55
N MET A 53 -2.17 7.75 -59.42
CA MET A 53 -1.44 8.82 -58.76
C MET A 53 -1.31 8.45 -57.28
N THR A 54 -0.58 7.37 -57.00
CA THR A 54 -0.50 6.79 -55.66
C THR A 54 0.03 7.75 -54.61
N ASP A 55 0.95 8.65 -54.97
CA ASP A 55 1.47 9.65 -54.03
C ASP A 55 0.37 10.63 -53.61
N SER A 56 -0.44 11.09 -54.57
CA SER A 56 -1.62 11.93 -54.30
C SER A 56 -2.69 11.17 -53.52
N ALA A 57 -2.91 9.89 -53.83
CA ALA A 57 -3.83 9.04 -53.08
C ALA A 57 -3.40 8.90 -51.62
N ILE A 58 -2.12 8.65 -51.37
CA ILE A 58 -1.53 8.57 -50.02
C ILE A 58 -1.67 9.89 -49.29
N ALA A 59 -1.39 11.02 -49.95
CA ALA A 59 -1.51 12.34 -49.34
C ALA A 59 -2.94 12.60 -48.86
N HIS A 60 -3.94 12.40 -49.72
CA HIS A 60 -5.34 12.62 -49.37
C HIS A 60 -5.86 11.61 -48.33
N ALA A 61 -5.49 10.33 -48.43
CA ALA A 61 -5.86 9.35 -47.42
C ALA A 61 -5.21 9.64 -46.05
N THR A 62 -4.00 10.21 -46.04
CA THR A 62 -3.33 10.66 -44.80
C THR A 62 -4.04 11.86 -44.16
N ILE A 63 -4.48 12.82 -44.97
CA ILE A 63 -5.27 13.96 -44.50
C ILE A 63 -6.59 13.46 -43.91
N ALA A 64 -7.31 12.59 -44.63
CA ALA A 64 -8.55 11.99 -44.16
C ALA A 64 -8.37 11.22 -42.84
N ARG A 65 -7.27 10.48 -42.69
CA ARG A 65 -6.92 9.78 -41.45
C ARG A 65 -6.78 10.75 -40.28
N ASN A 66 -6.05 11.84 -40.47
CA ASN A 66 -5.80 12.83 -39.42
C ASN A 66 -7.09 13.53 -38.99
N ILE A 67 -7.92 13.93 -39.95
CA ILE A 67 -9.23 14.54 -39.68
C ILE A 67 -10.13 13.53 -38.95
N SER A 68 -10.21 12.29 -39.43
CA SER A 68 -11.02 11.23 -38.81
C SER A 68 -10.58 10.91 -37.39
N LYS A 69 -9.28 10.91 -37.11
CA LYS A 69 -8.73 10.71 -35.77
C LYS A 69 -9.08 11.87 -34.82
N LYS A 70 -8.99 13.13 -35.29
CA LYS A 70 -9.33 14.32 -34.49
C LYS A 70 -10.83 14.38 -34.17
N SER A 71 -11.66 13.95 -35.11
CA SER A 71 -13.12 13.97 -35.02
C SER A 71 -13.74 12.68 -34.43
N ASN A 72 -12.91 11.71 -34.01
CA ASN A 72 -13.36 10.39 -33.52
C ASN A 72 -14.32 9.66 -34.50
N PHE A 73 -14.06 9.78 -35.81
CA PHE A 73 -14.90 9.23 -36.86
C PHE A 73 -14.38 7.87 -37.35
N ASP A 74 -14.83 6.79 -36.71
CA ASP A 74 -14.33 5.42 -36.95
C ASP A 74 -14.48 4.96 -38.41
N LYS A 75 -15.56 5.33 -39.11
CA LYS A 75 -15.74 4.99 -40.54
C LYS A 75 -14.70 5.67 -41.43
N GLY A 76 -14.45 6.96 -41.21
CA GLY A 76 -13.43 7.69 -41.96
C GLY A 76 -12.03 7.15 -41.63
N LEU A 77 -11.79 6.80 -40.37
CA LEU A 77 -10.51 6.25 -39.93
C LEU A 77 -10.23 4.89 -40.57
N PHE A 78 -11.22 3.99 -40.57
CA PHE A 78 -11.16 2.71 -41.28
C PHE A 78 -10.84 2.88 -42.77
N LEU A 79 -11.64 3.69 -43.47
CA LEU A 79 -11.49 3.89 -44.92
C LEU A 79 -10.14 4.52 -45.27
N SER A 80 -9.63 5.41 -44.42
CA SER A 80 -8.32 6.03 -44.62
C SER A 80 -7.19 5.01 -44.47
N TYR A 81 -7.18 4.21 -43.41
CA TYR A 81 -6.18 3.15 -43.23
C TYR A 81 -6.26 2.09 -44.31
N PHE A 82 -7.46 1.70 -44.72
CA PHE A 82 -7.66 0.76 -45.81
C PHE A 82 -7.09 1.32 -47.13
N SER A 83 -7.44 2.55 -47.50
CA SER A 83 -6.94 3.20 -48.72
C SER A 83 -5.42 3.40 -48.72
N LEU A 84 -4.84 3.73 -47.56
CA LEU A 84 -3.39 3.80 -47.39
C LEU A 84 -2.75 2.41 -47.60
N SER A 85 -3.32 1.36 -47.02
CA SER A 85 -2.81 -0.01 -47.18
C SER A 85 -2.79 -0.46 -48.65
N GLU A 86 -3.85 -0.15 -49.41
CA GLU A 86 -3.93 -0.44 -50.85
C GLU A 86 -2.90 0.37 -51.64
N SER A 87 -2.71 1.64 -51.27
CA SER A 87 -1.73 2.50 -51.95
C SER A 87 -0.29 2.05 -51.67
N ARG A 88 0.02 1.65 -50.42
CA ARG A 88 1.34 1.12 -50.03
C ARG A 88 1.63 -0.24 -50.63
N TYR A 89 0.61 -1.06 -50.86
CA TYR A 89 0.76 -2.28 -51.66
C TYR A 89 1.24 -1.94 -53.07
N VAL A 90 0.67 -0.89 -53.70
CA VAL A 90 1.05 -0.45 -55.04
C VAL A 90 2.46 0.13 -55.08
N THR A 91 2.85 0.95 -54.10
CA THR A 91 4.20 1.55 -54.04
C THR A 91 5.29 0.55 -53.64
N GLY A 92 4.93 -0.66 -53.22
CA GLY A 92 5.87 -1.70 -52.78
C GLY A 92 6.28 -1.59 -51.31
N GLU A 93 5.74 -0.62 -50.57
CA GLU A 93 5.98 -0.39 -49.13
C GLU A 93 5.16 -1.37 -48.27
N TYR A 94 5.37 -2.67 -48.48
CA TYR A 94 4.55 -3.74 -47.92
C TYR A 94 4.52 -3.75 -46.38
N GLY A 95 5.62 -3.36 -45.72
CA GLY A 95 5.68 -3.26 -44.25
C GLY A 95 4.70 -2.23 -43.70
N LYS A 96 4.67 -1.02 -44.29
CA LYS A 96 3.70 0.03 -43.93
C LYS A 96 2.28 -0.37 -44.28
N GLY A 97 2.10 -0.96 -45.47
CA GLY A 97 0.79 -1.46 -45.90
C GLY A 97 0.21 -2.49 -44.92
N LEU A 98 1.05 -3.40 -44.41
CA LEU A 98 0.64 -4.37 -43.37
C LEU A 98 0.25 -3.68 -42.06
N SER A 99 1.00 -2.68 -41.62
CA SER A 99 0.68 -1.91 -40.41
C SER A 99 -0.67 -1.21 -40.54
N GLU A 100 -0.88 -0.50 -41.65
CA GLU A 100 -2.12 0.22 -41.95
C GLU A 100 -3.32 -0.73 -42.12
N ALA A 101 -3.13 -1.88 -42.77
CA ALA A 101 -4.17 -2.89 -42.91
C ALA A 101 -4.55 -3.52 -41.55
N LYS A 102 -3.59 -3.74 -40.64
CA LYS A 102 -3.87 -4.22 -39.28
C LYS A 102 -4.68 -3.21 -38.47
N GLU A 103 -4.35 -1.92 -38.56
CA GLU A 103 -5.13 -0.86 -37.93
C GLU A 103 -6.56 -0.80 -38.48
N ALA A 104 -6.74 -0.91 -39.80
CA ALA A 104 -8.05 -1.03 -40.41
C ALA A 104 -8.84 -2.24 -39.87
N LEU A 105 -8.20 -3.40 -39.70
CA LEU A 105 -8.85 -4.60 -39.17
C LEU A 105 -9.27 -4.41 -37.71
N ASN A 106 -8.42 -3.79 -36.88
CA ASN A 106 -8.74 -3.50 -35.48
C ASN A 106 -9.98 -2.60 -35.38
N ILE A 107 -10.08 -1.56 -36.22
CA ILE A 107 -11.24 -0.67 -36.27
C ILE A 107 -12.49 -1.43 -36.73
N ALA A 108 -12.38 -2.29 -37.75
CA ALA A 108 -13.47 -3.12 -38.24
C ALA A 108 -14.05 -4.02 -37.14
N ARG A 109 -13.19 -4.72 -36.40
CA ARG A 109 -13.56 -5.60 -35.28
C ARG A 109 -14.18 -4.83 -34.12
N LYS A 110 -13.58 -3.70 -33.73
CA LYS A 110 -14.12 -2.80 -32.69
C LYS A 110 -15.55 -2.38 -33.00
N ASN A 111 -15.83 -2.09 -34.27
CA ASN A 111 -17.14 -1.66 -34.74
C ASN A 111 -18.07 -2.82 -35.13
N LYS A 112 -17.63 -4.08 -35.02
CA LYS A 112 -18.37 -5.29 -35.40
C LYS A 112 -18.88 -5.24 -36.85
N ARG A 113 -18.05 -4.72 -37.76
CA ARG A 113 -18.38 -4.51 -39.18
C ARG A 113 -17.81 -5.61 -40.05
N GLU A 114 -18.60 -6.66 -40.29
CA GLU A 114 -18.21 -7.79 -41.15
C GLU A 114 -17.83 -7.34 -42.58
N ASP A 115 -18.49 -6.32 -43.13
CA ASP A 115 -18.18 -5.79 -44.46
C ASP A 115 -16.81 -5.11 -44.54
N TRP A 116 -16.35 -4.53 -43.43
CA TRP A 116 -15.02 -3.92 -43.33
C TRP A 116 -13.95 -4.98 -43.14
N GLU A 117 -14.22 -5.99 -42.32
CA GLU A 117 -13.32 -7.14 -42.14
C GLU A 117 -13.03 -7.85 -43.47
N ILE A 118 -14.07 -8.10 -44.29
CA ILE A 118 -13.93 -8.71 -45.62
C ILE A 118 -12.94 -7.94 -46.50
N LYS A 119 -13.06 -6.60 -46.53
CA LYS A 119 -12.14 -5.76 -47.31
C LYS A 119 -10.71 -5.89 -46.80
N THR A 120 -10.54 -5.85 -45.48
CA THR A 120 -9.22 -5.91 -44.87
C THR A 120 -8.56 -7.29 -44.97
N TYR A 121 -9.31 -8.38 -44.90
CA TYR A 121 -8.79 -9.72 -45.13
C TYR A 121 -8.22 -9.88 -46.54
N GLY A 122 -8.88 -9.30 -47.55
CA GLY A 122 -8.34 -9.23 -48.91
C GLY A 122 -7.00 -8.49 -48.98
N SER A 123 -6.92 -7.29 -48.39
CA SER A 123 -5.69 -6.49 -48.36
C SER A 123 -4.55 -7.19 -47.61
N LEU A 124 -4.83 -7.71 -46.40
CA LEU A 124 -3.84 -8.44 -45.60
C LEU A 124 -3.33 -9.70 -46.32
N GLY A 125 -4.23 -10.48 -46.93
CA GLY A 125 -3.84 -11.67 -47.69
C GLY A 125 -2.88 -11.33 -48.83
N LEU A 126 -3.16 -10.26 -49.58
CA LEU A 126 -2.28 -9.79 -50.67
C LEU A 126 -0.93 -9.28 -50.15
N LEU A 127 -0.92 -8.50 -49.07
CA LEU A 127 0.31 -7.98 -48.46
C LEU A 127 1.19 -9.11 -47.89
N TYR A 128 0.59 -10.13 -47.25
CA TYR A 128 1.32 -11.31 -46.79
C TYR A 128 1.86 -12.15 -47.94
N LEU A 129 1.14 -12.26 -49.07
CA LEU A 129 1.66 -12.89 -50.28
C LEU A 129 2.92 -12.19 -50.80
N GLN A 130 2.92 -10.85 -50.86
CA GLN A 130 4.09 -10.08 -51.34
C GLN A 130 5.29 -10.20 -50.40
N THR A 131 5.04 -10.26 -49.09
CA THR A 131 6.08 -10.50 -48.08
C THR A 131 6.49 -11.97 -47.94
N LYS A 132 6.01 -12.85 -48.85
CA LYS A 132 6.29 -14.30 -48.91
C LYS A 132 5.86 -15.09 -47.67
N LYS A 133 4.96 -14.52 -46.87
CA LYS A 133 4.34 -15.11 -45.68
C LYS A 133 3.10 -15.90 -46.09
N TYR A 134 3.34 -16.99 -46.80
CA TYR A 134 2.28 -17.73 -47.50
C TYR A 134 1.29 -18.43 -46.57
N LYS A 135 1.71 -18.81 -45.35
CA LYS A 135 0.83 -19.44 -44.36
C LYS A 135 -0.17 -18.43 -43.81
N GLU A 136 0.31 -17.25 -43.43
CA GLU A 136 -0.50 -16.15 -42.93
C GLU A 136 -1.44 -15.64 -44.01
N ALA A 137 -0.97 -15.48 -45.25
CA ALA A 137 -1.82 -15.14 -46.39
C ALA A 137 -2.96 -16.15 -46.58
N LYS A 138 -2.65 -17.44 -46.47
CA LYS A 138 -3.63 -18.52 -46.61
C LYS A 138 -4.74 -18.40 -45.56
N GLU A 139 -4.40 -18.15 -44.30
CA GLU A 139 -5.39 -17.98 -43.21
C GLU A 139 -6.39 -16.86 -43.51
N TYR A 140 -5.90 -15.69 -43.95
CA TYR A 140 -6.77 -14.56 -44.30
C TYR A 140 -7.64 -14.84 -45.53
N PHE A 141 -7.13 -15.55 -46.53
CA PHE A 141 -7.94 -15.94 -47.68
C PHE A 141 -8.95 -17.05 -47.37
N GLU A 142 -8.66 -17.98 -46.46
CA GLU A 142 -9.62 -18.97 -45.97
C GLU A 142 -10.80 -18.28 -45.24
N LEU A 143 -10.49 -17.29 -44.39
CA LEU A 143 -11.51 -16.44 -43.78
C LEU A 143 -12.33 -15.69 -44.83
N LEU A 144 -11.67 -15.09 -45.83
CA LEU A 144 -12.34 -14.36 -46.90
C LEU A 144 -13.26 -15.27 -47.74
N VAL A 145 -12.83 -16.48 -48.08
CA VAL A 145 -13.65 -17.48 -48.80
C VAL A 145 -14.89 -17.83 -47.99
N SER A 146 -14.74 -18.10 -46.69
CA SER A 146 -15.86 -18.42 -45.80
C SER A 146 -16.89 -17.28 -45.76
N MET A 147 -16.44 -16.03 -45.59
CA MET A 147 -17.32 -14.87 -45.52
C MET A 147 -18.00 -14.55 -46.85
N GLN A 148 -17.27 -14.62 -47.97
CA GLN A 148 -17.87 -14.36 -49.29
C GLN A 148 -18.90 -15.44 -49.67
N SER A 149 -18.66 -16.69 -49.25
CA SER A 149 -19.64 -17.78 -49.39
C SER A 149 -20.89 -17.52 -48.55
N LYS A 150 -20.75 -17.13 -47.27
CA LYS A 150 -21.86 -16.74 -46.38
C LYS A 150 -22.67 -15.59 -46.98
N ASN A 151 -22.00 -14.60 -47.57
CA ASN A 151 -22.62 -13.41 -48.15
C ASN A 151 -23.18 -13.61 -49.57
N LYS A 152 -23.08 -14.83 -50.14
CA LYS A 152 -23.52 -15.17 -51.50
C LYS A 152 -22.92 -14.25 -52.59
N ASN A 153 -21.73 -13.70 -52.33
CA ASN A 153 -21.02 -12.86 -53.30
C ASN A 153 -20.14 -13.73 -54.20
N GLU A 154 -20.71 -14.26 -55.27
CA GLU A 154 -20.01 -15.18 -56.18
C GLU A 154 -18.77 -14.56 -56.82
N ALA A 155 -18.81 -13.27 -57.16
CA ALA A 155 -17.66 -12.57 -57.76
C ALA A 155 -16.50 -12.49 -56.76
N GLY A 156 -16.77 -12.00 -55.54
CA GLY A 156 -15.78 -11.92 -54.46
C GLY A 156 -15.25 -13.29 -54.04
N LEU A 157 -16.12 -14.30 -54.00
CA LEU A 157 -15.76 -15.69 -53.72
C LEU A 157 -14.77 -16.24 -54.76
N SER A 158 -15.03 -16.02 -56.06
CA SER A 158 -14.14 -16.50 -57.12
C SER A 158 -12.73 -15.89 -57.03
N THR A 159 -12.63 -14.61 -56.64
CA THR A 159 -11.35 -13.92 -56.44
C THR A 159 -10.62 -14.43 -55.21
N ALA A 160 -11.33 -14.59 -54.09
CA ALA A 160 -10.75 -15.13 -52.86
C ALA A 160 -10.22 -16.56 -53.06
N ILE A 161 -10.98 -17.41 -53.76
CA ILE A 161 -10.59 -18.78 -54.11
C ILE A 161 -9.32 -18.78 -54.99
N ASN A 162 -9.21 -17.89 -55.98
CA ASN A 162 -8.02 -17.81 -56.82
C ASN A 162 -6.78 -17.40 -56.01
N ASN A 163 -6.91 -16.43 -55.11
CA ASN A 163 -5.81 -15.99 -54.24
C ASN A 163 -5.42 -17.06 -53.21
N LEU A 164 -6.40 -17.81 -52.69
CA LEU A 164 -6.14 -18.98 -51.85
C LEU A 164 -5.36 -20.05 -52.62
N ALA A 165 -5.72 -20.31 -53.89
CA ALA A 165 -4.96 -21.23 -54.73
C ALA A 165 -3.53 -20.75 -54.99
N ASN A 166 -3.30 -19.44 -55.14
CA ASN A 166 -1.95 -18.87 -55.20
C ASN A 166 -1.15 -19.20 -53.94
N CYS A 167 -1.76 -19.16 -52.75
CA CYS A 167 -1.09 -19.57 -51.52
C CYS A 167 -0.68 -21.05 -51.56
N TYR A 168 -1.59 -21.95 -51.96
CA TYR A 168 -1.27 -23.38 -52.11
C TYR A 168 -0.18 -23.62 -53.16
N PHE A 169 -0.19 -22.88 -54.28
CA PHE A 169 0.86 -22.93 -55.29
C PHE A 169 2.24 -22.55 -54.71
N TYR A 170 2.34 -21.44 -53.97
CA TYR A 170 3.61 -21.03 -53.36
C TYR A 170 4.05 -21.95 -52.20
N LEU A 171 3.09 -22.59 -51.52
CA LEU A 171 3.34 -23.67 -50.55
C LEU A 171 3.68 -25.01 -51.22
N LYS A 172 3.73 -25.07 -52.55
CA LYS A 172 4.03 -26.25 -53.38
C LYS A 172 3.00 -27.38 -53.30
N ASP A 173 1.80 -27.11 -52.79
CA ASP A 173 0.67 -28.02 -52.87
C ASP A 173 -0.10 -27.78 -54.19
N TYR A 174 0.52 -28.24 -55.28
CA TYR A 174 0.01 -28.01 -56.63
C TYR A 174 -1.32 -28.72 -56.89
N SER A 175 -1.53 -29.90 -56.30
CA SER A 175 -2.78 -30.66 -56.39
C SER A 175 -3.94 -29.88 -55.79
N LYS A 176 -3.77 -29.33 -54.58
CA LYS A 176 -4.80 -28.53 -53.93
C LYS A 176 -5.04 -27.20 -54.64
N SER A 177 -3.98 -26.55 -55.14
CA SER A 177 -4.09 -25.36 -55.99
C SER A 177 -4.98 -25.62 -57.21
N ILE A 178 -4.79 -26.74 -57.92
CA ILE A 178 -5.64 -27.11 -59.08
C ILE A 178 -7.10 -27.34 -58.67
N GLU A 179 -7.35 -28.09 -57.60
CA GLU A 179 -8.70 -28.36 -57.10
C GLU A 179 -9.45 -27.04 -56.84
N ILE A 180 -8.80 -26.11 -56.15
CA ILE A 180 -9.36 -24.81 -55.78
C ILE A 180 -9.55 -23.91 -57.01
N ARG A 181 -8.56 -23.83 -57.93
CA ARG A 181 -8.69 -23.04 -59.17
C ARG A 181 -9.84 -23.53 -60.06
N LYS A 182 -10.07 -24.84 -60.15
CA LYS A 182 -11.21 -25.39 -60.91
C LYS A 182 -12.54 -24.87 -60.37
N LYS A 183 -12.69 -24.71 -59.05
CA LYS A 183 -13.89 -24.10 -58.44
C LYS A 183 -14.05 -22.63 -58.87
N ALA A 184 -12.97 -21.84 -58.83
CA ALA A 184 -13.00 -20.44 -59.30
C ALA A 184 -13.39 -20.33 -60.78
N ILE A 185 -12.87 -21.22 -61.64
CA ILE A 185 -13.19 -21.26 -63.08
C ILE A 185 -14.68 -21.50 -63.31
N VAL A 186 -15.30 -22.43 -62.58
CA VAL A 186 -16.75 -22.70 -62.70
C VAL A 186 -17.56 -21.45 -62.36
N ILE A 187 -17.21 -20.77 -61.26
CA ILE A 187 -17.91 -19.54 -60.85
C ILE A 187 -17.70 -18.43 -61.89
N ARG A 188 -16.47 -18.20 -62.35
CA ARG A 188 -16.14 -17.15 -63.33
C ARG A 188 -16.84 -17.35 -64.68
N LYS A 189 -17.00 -18.61 -65.11
CA LYS A 189 -17.83 -18.97 -66.28
C LYS A 189 -19.29 -18.61 -66.07
N LYS A 190 -19.87 -18.99 -64.93
CA LYS A 190 -21.27 -18.66 -64.59
C LYS A 190 -21.51 -17.14 -64.59
N LEU A 191 -20.53 -16.37 -64.14
CA LEU A 191 -20.58 -14.91 -64.08
C LEU A 191 -20.26 -14.21 -65.42
N ASN A 192 -19.92 -14.96 -66.48
CA ASN A 192 -19.44 -14.42 -67.76
C ASN A 192 -18.27 -13.43 -67.61
N ASN A 193 -17.42 -13.61 -66.59
CA ASN A 193 -16.26 -12.74 -66.36
C ASN A 193 -15.06 -13.29 -67.13
N GLU A 194 -15.00 -12.98 -68.43
CA GLU A 194 -13.95 -13.48 -69.33
C GLU A 194 -12.54 -13.08 -68.87
N ASN A 195 -12.38 -11.84 -68.41
CA ASN A 195 -11.08 -11.34 -67.99
C ASN A 195 -10.50 -12.17 -66.83
N ALA A 196 -11.27 -12.35 -65.76
CA ALA A 196 -10.87 -13.16 -64.62
C ALA A 196 -10.75 -14.65 -64.98
N LEU A 197 -11.59 -15.13 -65.91
CA LEU A 197 -11.47 -16.51 -66.42
C LEU A 197 -10.12 -16.74 -67.11
N GLY A 198 -9.66 -15.78 -67.91
CA GLY A 198 -8.32 -15.77 -68.49
C GLY A 198 -7.22 -15.90 -67.44
N ASP A 199 -7.28 -15.11 -66.36
CA ASP A 199 -6.29 -15.17 -65.27
C ASP A 199 -6.23 -16.56 -64.63
N SER A 200 -7.39 -17.16 -64.33
CA SER A 200 -7.44 -18.52 -63.77
C SER A 200 -6.87 -19.57 -64.73
N TYR A 201 -7.03 -19.40 -66.04
CA TYR A 201 -6.45 -20.30 -67.03
C TYR A 201 -4.93 -20.17 -67.12
N ASN A 202 -4.37 -18.96 -67.00
CA ASN A 202 -2.93 -18.79 -66.92
C ASN A 202 -2.38 -19.50 -65.67
N ASP A 203 -2.98 -19.20 -64.52
CA ASP A 203 -2.46 -19.71 -63.24
C ASP A 203 -2.58 -21.23 -63.11
N ILE A 204 -3.69 -21.83 -63.59
CA ILE A 204 -3.84 -23.28 -63.60
C ILE A 204 -2.89 -23.94 -64.61
N GLY A 205 -2.65 -23.28 -65.75
CA GLY A 205 -1.68 -23.72 -66.76
C GLY A 205 -0.26 -23.75 -66.20
N GLU A 206 0.13 -22.72 -65.45
CA GLU A 206 1.40 -22.68 -64.71
C GLU A 206 1.45 -23.76 -63.63
N THR A 207 0.36 -24.01 -62.91
CA THR A 207 0.31 -25.07 -61.88
C THR A 207 0.49 -26.47 -62.49
N TYR A 208 -0.11 -26.76 -63.64
CA TYR A 208 0.11 -28.03 -64.35
C TYR A 208 1.54 -28.17 -64.86
N PHE A 209 2.19 -27.06 -65.26
CA PHE A 209 3.60 -27.09 -65.66
C PHE A 209 4.50 -27.51 -64.49
N GLN A 210 4.25 -27.00 -63.27
CA GLN A 210 5.01 -27.41 -62.08
C GLN A 210 4.86 -28.90 -61.75
N LEU A 211 3.72 -29.52 -62.09
CA LEU A 211 3.50 -30.96 -61.97
C LEU A 211 4.07 -31.78 -63.15
N GLY A 212 4.70 -31.14 -64.14
CA GLY A 212 5.20 -31.81 -65.35
C GLY A 212 4.11 -32.22 -66.35
N MET A 213 2.84 -31.83 -66.12
CA MET A 213 1.72 -32.12 -67.01
C MET A 213 1.68 -31.14 -68.19
N LEU A 214 2.63 -31.28 -69.11
CA LEU A 214 2.89 -30.30 -70.17
C LEU A 214 1.69 -30.07 -71.11
N ASP A 215 0.96 -31.11 -71.50
CA ASP A 215 -0.18 -30.97 -72.42
C ASP A 215 -1.36 -30.24 -71.77
N SER A 216 -1.62 -30.50 -70.49
CA SER A 216 -2.63 -29.75 -69.72
C SER A 216 -2.22 -28.30 -69.57
N SER A 217 -0.94 -28.03 -69.31
CA SER A 217 -0.41 -26.66 -69.25
C SER A 217 -0.63 -25.91 -70.56
N ILE A 218 -0.25 -26.50 -71.70
CA ILE A 218 -0.45 -25.92 -73.04
C ILE A 218 -1.93 -25.62 -73.29
N TYR A 219 -2.81 -26.55 -72.97
CA TYR A 219 -4.25 -26.38 -73.16
C TYR A 219 -4.79 -25.14 -72.44
N TYR A 220 -4.48 -24.99 -71.15
CA TYR A 220 -4.98 -23.87 -70.36
C TYR A 220 -4.29 -22.55 -70.71
N LEU A 221 -2.99 -22.55 -70.98
CA LEU A 221 -2.27 -21.33 -71.38
C LEU A 221 -2.75 -20.81 -72.74
N LYS A 222 -3.05 -21.70 -73.71
CA LYS A 222 -3.66 -21.29 -74.99
C LYS A 222 -5.03 -20.64 -74.79
N LYS A 223 -5.87 -21.20 -73.90
CA LYS A 223 -7.16 -20.59 -73.56
C LYS A 223 -7.02 -19.22 -72.90
N CYS A 224 -6.01 -19.04 -72.04
CA CYS A 224 -5.72 -17.72 -71.50
C CYS A 224 -5.34 -16.74 -72.62
N LEU A 225 -4.37 -17.12 -73.45
CA LEU A 225 -3.87 -16.27 -74.53
C LEU A 225 -5.00 -15.80 -75.46
N GLU A 226 -5.86 -16.72 -75.91
CA GLU A 226 -7.02 -16.41 -76.76
C GLU A 226 -7.96 -15.36 -76.14
N ILE A 227 -8.29 -15.53 -74.86
CA ILE A 227 -9.15 -14.58 -74.14
C ILE A 227 -8.45 -13.21 -74.03
N LYS A 228 -7.18 -13.20 -73.64
CA LYS A 228 -6.45 -11.95 -73.37
C LYS A 228 -6.17 -11.15 -74.63
N GLU A 229 -5.93 -11.81 -75.75
CA GLU A 229 -5.84 -11.15 -77.06
C GLU A 229 -7.17 -10.51 -77.48
N ARG A 230 -8.29 -11.23 -77.29
CA ARG A 230 -9.63 -10.69 -77.57
C ARG A 230 -9.95 -9.47 -76.70
N LEU A 231 -9.49 -9.46 -75.45
CA LEU A 231 -9.66 -8.35 -74.51
C LEU A 231 -8.61 -7.24 -74.66
N HIS A 232 -7.67 -7.37 -75.61
CA HIS A 232 -6.55 -6.44 -75.79
C HIS A 232 -5.68 -6.24 -74.53
N ASP A 233 -5.59 -7.27 -73.69
CA ASP A 233 -4.71 -7.32 -72.52
C ASP A 233 -3.32 -7.82 -72.97
N ASP A 234 -2.55 -6.90 -73.58
CA ASP A 234 -1.21 -7.18 -74.10
C ASP A 234 -0.24 -7.70 -73.02
N GLU A 235 -0.46 -7.32 -71.75
CA GLU A 235 0.39 -7.72 -70.64
C GLU A 235 0.22 -9.21 -70.33
N MET A 236 -1.01 -9.64 -70.08
CA MET A 236 -1.28 -11.04 -69.78
C MET A 236 -1.09 -11.94 -71.02
N ALA A 237 -1.29 -11.39 -72.23
CA ALA A 237 -0.95 -12.08 -73.47
C ALA A 237 0.56 -12.30 -73.62
N ALA A 238 1.39 -11.33 -73.23
CA ALA A 238 2.84 -11.51 -73.18
C ALA A 238 3.19 -12.64 -72.20
N LEU A 239 2.75 -12.54 -70.93
CA LEU A 239 3.03 -13.55 -69.90
C LEU A 239 2.60 -14.97 -70.32
N SER A 240 1.40 -15.12 -70.87
CA SER A 240 0.91 -16.41 -71.35
C SER A 240 1.76 -16.97 -72.49
N SER A 241 2.25 -16.09 -73.37
CA SER A 241 3.16 -16.46 -74.46
C SER A 241 4.55 -16.88 -73.94
N ILE A 242 5.09 -16.22 -72.90
CA ILE A 242 6.31 -16.67 -72.20
C ILE A 242 6.11 -18.08 -71.66
N ASN A 243 5.04 -18.28 -70.89
CA ASN A 243 4.74 -19.56 -70.26
C ASN A 243 4.59 -20.67 -71.32
N LEU A 244 3.90 -20.41 -72.44
CA LEU A 244 3.81 -21.36 -73.56
C LEU A 244 5.20 -21.66 -74.15
N GLY A 245 6.02 -20.64 -74.38
CA GLY A 245 7.40 -20.79 -74.84
C GLY A 245 8.20 -21.75 -73.95
N ILE A 246 8.18 -21.51 -72.63
CA ILE A 246 8.85 -22.35 -71.63
C ILE A 246 8.35 -23.80 -71.68
N VAL A 247 7.03 -23.99 -71.75
CA VAL A 247 6.42 -25.33 -71.76
C VAL A 247 6.81 -26.10 -73.04
N TYR A 248 6.84 -25.42 -74.20
CA TYR A 248 7.28 -26.03 -75.46
C TYR A 248 8.78 -26.33 -75.49
N LEU A 249 9.64 -25.49 -74.88
CA LEU A 249 11.05 -25.82 -74.68
C LEU A 249 11.21 -27.09 -73.85
N LYS A 250 10.45 -27.21 -72.75
CA LYS A 250 10.47 -28.41 -71.90
C LYS A 250 9.97 -29.67 -72.63
N LYS A 251 9.03 -29.50 -73.57
CA LYS A 251 8.53 -30.57 -74.45
C LYS A 251 9.51 -30.91 -75.60
N GLY A 252 10.56 -30.12 -75.80
CA GLY A 252 11.55 -30.31 -76.87
C GLY A 252 11.16 -29.71 -78.23
N ASN A 253 10.03 -28.99 -78.32
CA ASN A 253 9.63 -28.33 -79.57
C ASN A 253 10.14 -26.89 -79.61
N ILE A 254 11.40 -26.74 -79.98
CA ILE A 254 12.11 -25.45 -79.92
C ILE A 254 11.55 -24.44 -80.92
N ALA A 255 11.14 -24.89 -82.11
CA ALA A 255 10.59 -24.02 -83.15
C ALA A 255 9.30 -23.32 -82.68
N ILE A 256 8.35 -24.08 -82.13
CA ILE A 256 7.11 -23.50 -81.58
C ILE A 256 7.41 -22.63 -80.36
N ALA A 257 8.35 -23.02 -79.51
CA ALA A 257 8.75 -22.21 -78.38
C ALA A 257 9.24 -20.82 -78.80
N LYS A 258 10.13 -20.74 -79.80
CA LYS A 258 10.64 -19.47 -80.34
C LYS A 258 9.53 -18.59 -80.91
N GLN A 259 8.51 -19.17 -81.56
CA GLN A 259 7.36 -18.40 -82.04
C GLN A 259 6.64 -17.67 -80.88
N TYR A 260 6.32 -18.39 -79.80
CA TYR A 260 5.66 -17.78 -78.64
C TYR A 260 6.57 -16.81 -77.89
N LEU A 261 7.87 -17.11 -77.76
CA LEU A 261 8.84 -16.21 -77.12
C LEU A 261 9.01 -14.91 -77.92
N ASN A 262 9.14 -14.98 -79.25
CA ASN A 262 9.23 -13.78 -80.10
C ASN A 262 7.95 -12.93 -80.03
N LYS A 263 6.78 -13.58 -80.03
CA LYS A 263 5.49 -12.88 -79.81
C LYS A 263 5.49 -12.16 -78.47
N SER A 264 5.92 -12.82 -77.40
CA SER A 264 6.04 -12.19 -76.09
C SER A 264 7.05 -11.04 -76.07
N TYR A 265 8.17 -11.15 -76.77
CA TYR A 265 9.17 -10.09 -76.84
C TYR A 265 8.58 -8.83 -77.49
N PHE A 266 7.86 -9.01 -78.61
CA PHE A 266 7.16 -7.92 -79.29
C PHE A 266 6.14 -7.23 -78.37
N LEU A 267 5.31 -8.02 -77.68
CA LEU A 267 4.34 -7.47 -76.72
C LEU A 267 5.04 -6.74 -75.57
N ALA A 268 6.13 -7.31 -75.02
CA ALA A 268 6.92 -6.69 -73.97
C ALA A 268 7.57 -5.36 -74.38
N LEU A 269 7.93 -5.20 -75.66
CA LEU A 269 8.36 -3.91 -76.23
C LEU A 269 7.19 -2.93 -76.35
N LYS A 270 6.03 -3.39 -76.84
CA LYS A 270 4.80 -2.59 -76.98
C LYS A 270 4.37 -1.98 -75.64
N ILE A 271 4.36 -2.78 -74.56
CA ILE A 271 4.02 -2.33 -73.20
C ILE A 271 5.20 -1.70 -72.45
N LYS A 272 6.38 -1.61 -73.08
CA LYS A 272 7.62 -1.06 -72.51
C LYS A 272 8.04 -1.73 -71.19
N SER A 273 7.72 -3.01 -71.00
CA SER A 273 8.06 -3.76 -69.79
C SER A 273 9.45 -4.39 -69.90
N LYS A 274 10.46 -3.74 -69.28
CA LYS A 274 11.82 -4.29 -69.18
C LYS A 274 11.85 -5.65 -68.47
N SER A 275 10.93 -5.89 -67.52
CA SER A 275 10.85 -7.16 -66.78
C SER A 275 10.48 -8.33 -67.69
N TYR A 276 9.46 -8.17 -68.53
CA TYR A 276 9.09 -9.23 -69.48
C TYR A 276 10.13 -9.39 -70.59
N GLN A 277 10.76 -8.29 -71.04
CA GLN A 277 11.89 -8.37 -71.99
C GLN A 277 13.02 -9.24 -71.43
N LEU A 278 13.40 -9.06 -70.16
CA LEU A 278 14.41 -9.90 -69.49
C LEU A 278 14.02 -11.38 -69.44
N GLU A 279 12.78 -11.67 -69.03
CA GLU A 279 12.30 -13.05 -68.92
C GLU A 279 12.30 -13.74 -70.28
N VAL A 280 11.85 -13.05 -71.33
CA VAL A 280 11.87 -13.57 -72.70
C VAL A 280 13.29 -13.78 -73.23
N LEU A 281 14.19 -12.80 -73.05
CA LEU A 281 15.59 -12.90 -73.54
C LEU A 281 16.32 -14.09 -72.92
N LYS A 282 16.07 -14.37 -71.64
CA LYS A 282 16.61 -15.54 -70.97
C LYS A 282 16.14 -16.85 -71.62
N GLU A 283 14.86 -16.95 -71.92
CA GLU A 283 14.30 -18.17 -72.53
C GLU A 283 14.65 -18.28 -74.03
N LEU A 284 14.84 -17.17 -74.74
CA LEU A 284 15.39 -17.16 -76.11
C LEU A 284 16.85 -17.63 -76.13
N ALA A 285 17.68 -17.20 -75.18
CA ALA A 285 19.04 -17.71 -75.02
C ALA A 285 19.04 -19.23 -74.73
N ASN A 286 18.13 -19.68 -73.86
CA ASN A 286 17.95 -21.09 -73.56
C ASN A 286 17.53 -21.89 -74.81
N ALA A 287 16.62 -21.35 -75.62
CA ALA A 287 16.22 -21.95 -76.90
C ALA A 287 17.41 -22.08 -77.87
N ALA A 288 18.19 -21.01 -78.04
CA ALA A 288 19.37 -20.99 -78.90
C ALA A 288 20.44 -22.00 -78.44
N ARG A 289 20.65 -22.13 -77.13
CA ARG A 289 21.53 -23.13 -76.54
C ARG A 289 21.10 -24.55 -76.86
N LEU A 290 19.79 -24.85 -76.75
CA LEU A 290 19.24 -26.17 -77.09
C LEU A 290 19.39 -26.49 -78.59
N GLU A 291 19.39 -25.47 -79.45
CA GLU A 291 19.69 -25.59 -80.89
C GLU A 291 21.20 -25.65 -81.20
N LYS A 292 22.07 -25.53 -80.19
CA LYS A 292 23.53 -25.39 -80.34
C LYS A 292 23.93 -24.18 -81.21
N ASN A 293 23.10 -23.14 -81.27
CA ASN A 293 23.41 -21.89 -81.94
C ASN A 293 24.10 -20.91 -80.97
N SER A 294 25.42 -21.05 -80.83
CA SER A 294 26.21 -20.24 -79.89
C SER A 294 26.24 -18.74 -80.22
N LYS A 295 25.97 -18.35 -81.47
CA LYS A 295 25.95 -16.94 -81.88
C LYS A 295 24.70 -16.25 -81.32
N ASP A 296 23.52 -16.81 -81.58
CA ASP A 296 22.25 -16.27 -81.08
C ASP A 296 22.21 -16.33 -79.55
N GLU A 297 22.72 -17.41 -78.94
CA GLU A 297 22.82 -17.53 -77.48
C GLU A 297 23.66 -16.38 -76.88
N ALA A 298 24.86 -16.13 -77.41
CA ALA A 298 25.72 -15.05 -76.94
C ALA A 298 25.08 -13.67 -77.14
N GLU A 299 24.37 -13.45 -78.25
CA GLU A 299 23.67 -12.20 -78.52
C GLU A 299 22.53 -11.94 -77.53
N PHE A 300 21.64 -12.93 -77.32
CA PHE A 300 20.56 -12.82 -76.34
C PHE A 300 21.08 -12.64 -74.92
N LEU A 301 22.14 -13.36 -74.53
CA LEU A 301 22.78 -13.19 -73.22
C LEU A 301 23.41 -11.80 -73.05
N ARG A 302 24.03 -11.24 -74.09
CA ARG A 302 24.59 -9.88 -74.05
C ARG A 302 23.50 -8.83 -73.81
N ILE A 303 22.40 -8.91 -74.56
CA ILE A 303 21.26 -8.00 -74.39
C ILE A 303 20.63 -8.22 -73.01
N PHE A 304 20.48 -9.47 -72.58
CA PHE A 304 19.99 -9.81 -71.25
C PHE A 304 20.85 -9.19 -70.15
N VAL A 305 22.18 -9.29 -70.21
CA VAL A 305 23.09 -8.70 -69.21
C VAL A 305 22.96 -7.18 -69.20
N ALA A 306 23.00 -6.52 -70.37
CA ALA A 306 22.86 -5.07 -70.44
C ALA A 306 21.51 -4.57 -69.87
N LEU A 307 20.43 -5.27 -70.20
CA LEU A 307 19.10 -4.96 -69.67
C LEU A 307 18.99 -5.31 -68.18
N LYS A 308 19.65 -6.39 -67.74
CA LYS A 308 19.69 -6.84 -66.35
C LYS A 308 20.37 -5.78 -65.50
N ASP A 309 21.51 -5.25 -65.92
CA ASP A 309 22.22 -4.21 -65.18
C ASP A 309 21.39 -2.92 -65.08
N SER A 310 20.65 -2.57 -66.13
CA SER A 310 19.68 -1.46 -66.07
C SER A 310 18.52 -1.72 -65.09
N VAL A 311 17.99 -2.95 -65.05
CA VAL A 311 16.87 -3.27 -64.13
C VAL A 311 17.34 -3.46 -62.69
N TYR A 312 18.51 -4.06 -62.47
CA TYR A 312 19.10 -4.24 -61.15
C TYR A 312 19.55 -2.91 -60.54
N SER A 313 20.08 -1.97 -61.33
CA SER A 313 20.39 -0.62 -60.81
C SER A 313 19.11 0.12 -60.39
N GLU A 314 18.04 0.08 -61.20
CA GLU A 314 16.73 0.64 -60.83
C GLU A 314 16.12 -0.04 -59.59
N GLU A 315 16.23 -1.38 -59.49
CA GLU A 315 15.71 -2.15 -58.37
C GLU A 315 16.50 -1.95 -57.08
N ASN A 316 17.83 -1.95 -57.14
CA ASN A 316 18.68 -1.64 -56.01
C ASN A 316 18.41 -0.23 -55.50
N GLN A 317 18.23 0.75 -56.41
CA GLN A 317 17.87 2.10 -56.00
C GLN A 317 16.51 2.15 -55.31
N LYS A 318 15.50 1.43 -55.82
CA LYS A 318 14.19 1.32 -55.16
C LYS A 318 14.29 0.61 -53.81
N GLN A 319 15.08 -0.45 -53.71
CA GLN A 319 15.26 -1.21 -52.47
C GLN A 319 16.04 -0.41 -51.42
N ILE A 320 17.05 0.36 -51.82
CA ILE A 320 17.75 1.32 -50.95
C ILE A 320 16.76 2.39 -50.46
N ASN A 321 15.98 2.99 -51.37
CA ASN A 321 14.96 3.97 -51.00
C ASN A 321 13.91 3.37 -50.05
N GLN A 322 13.51 2.12 -50.28
CA GLN A 322 12.57 1.40 -49.42
C GLN A 322 13.17 1.09 -48.05
N LEU A 323 14.40 0.56 -47.98
CA LEU A 323 15.11 0.31 -46.72
C LEU A 323 15.33 1.60 -45.93
N GLN A 324 15.68 2.69 -46.61
CA GLN A 324 15.84 4.01 -46.00
C GLN A 324 14.50 4.54 -45.49
N THR A 325 13.43 4.34 -46.26
CA THR A 325 12.06 4.69 -45.86
C THR A 325 11.57 3.84 -44.69
N GLU A 326 11.85 2.54 -44.67
CA GLU A 326 11.52 1.62 -43.57
C GLU A 326 12.30 2.00 -42.31
N PHE A 327 13.60 2.24 -42.42
CA PHE A 327 14.44 2.72 -41.33
C PHE A 327 13.95 4.06 -40.76
N ASP A 328 13.63 5.03 -41.62
CA ASP A 328 13.07 6.32 -41.20
C ASP A 328 11.69 6.18 -40.54
N THR A 329 10.91 5.18 -40.99
CA THR A 329 9.59 4.89 -40.42
C THR A 329 9.71 4.22 -39.07
N GLU A 330 10.59 3.22 -38.92
CA GLU A 330 10.87 2.55 -37.66
C GLU A 330 11.41 3.54 -36.63
N LYS A 331 12.33 4.44 -37.04
CA LYS A 331 12.82 5.54 -36.20
C LYS A 331 11.70 6.47 -35.74
N LYS A 332 10.76 6.82 -36.64
CA LYS A 332 9.58 7.64 -36.31
C LYS A 332 8.59 6.89 -35.42
N GLU A 333 8.34 5.61 -35.65
CA GLU A 333 7.46 4.77 -34.83
C GLU A 333 8.01 4.61 -33.42
N LEU A 334 9.32 4.35 -33.27
CA LEU A 334 10.00 4.33 -31.98
C LEU A 334 9.87 5.68 -31.28
N LYS A 335 10.04 6.80 -32.00
CA LYS A 335 9.87 8.13 -31.43
C LYS A 335 8.42 8.41 -31.00
N ILE A 336 7.43 8.00 -31.80
CA ILE A 336 6.01 8.13 -31.48
C ILE A 336 5.68 7.27 -30.25
N LYS A 337 6.17 6.03 -30.19
CA LYS A 337 5.97 5.13 -29.06
C LYS A 337 6.59 5.69 -27.78
N SER A 338 7.79 6.29 -27.88
CA SER A 338 8.43 7.04 -26.78
C SER A 338 7.56 8.20 -26.33
N LEU A 339 7.10 9.05 -27.26
CA LEU A 339 6.24 10.20 -26.97
C LEU A 339 4.87 9.79 -26.38
N GLN A 340 4.28 8.70 -26.86
CA GLN A 340 3.05 8.14 -26.30
C GLN A 340 3.27 7.62 -24.89
N THR A 341 4.42 7.01 -24.63
CA THR A 341 4.79 6.53 -23.29
C THR A 341 4.98 7.73 -22.35
N GLU A 342 5.71 8.76 -22.79
CA GLU A 342 5.87 10.03 -22.04
C GLU A 342 4.52 10.72 -21.80
N GLN A 343 3.65 10.82 -22.81
CA GLN A 343 2.31 11.41 -22.67
C GLN A 343 1.44 10.61 -21.71
N LYS A 344 1.50 9.27 -21.76
CA LYS A 344 0.76 8.42 -20.83
C LYS A 344 1.29 8.57 -19.41
N GLN A 345 2.60 8.70 -19.25
CA GLN A 345 3.24 8.95 -17.96
C GLN A 345 2.87 10.34 -17.41
N GLN A 346 2.85 11.38 -18.25
CA GLN A 346 2.34 12.70 -17.90
C GLN A 346 0.85 12.69 -17.58
N GLN A 347 0.03 11.92 -18.29
CA GLN A 347 -1.40 11.77 -17.97
C GLN A 347 -1.59 11.07 -16.63
N ILE A 348 -0.82 10.02 -16.34
CA ILE A 348 -0.86 9.35 -15.03
C ILE A 348 -0.44 10.33 -13.94
N ILE A 349 0.65 11.08 -14.13
CA ILE A 349 1.10 12.10 -13.18
C ILE A 349 0.02 13.18 -13.00
N MET A 350 -0.57 13.68 -14.08
CA MET A 350 -1.63 14.68 -14.02
C MET A 350 -2.92 14.14 -13.39
N GLU A 351 -3.26 12.86 -13.60
CA GLU A 351 -4.36 12.18 -12.91
C GLU A 351 -4.05 11.95 -11.43
N GLU A 352 -2.81 11.62 -11.07
CA GLU A 352 -2.36 11.50 -9.68
C GLU A 352 -2.31 12.86 -8.99
N GLU A 353 -1.86 13.91 -9.67
CA GLU A 353 -1.90 15.30 -9.20
C GLU A 353 -3.33 15.80 -9.08
N LYS A 354 -4.21 15.46 -10.03
CA LYS A 354 -5.64 15.77 -9.95
C LYS A 354 -6.32 14.98 -8.84
N LYS A 355 -5.95 13.72 -8.62
CA LYS A 355 -6.41 12.93 -7.47
C LYS A 355 -5.89 13.53 -6.17
N ARG A 356 -4.60 13.90 -6.08
CA ARG A 356 -4.03 14.61 -4.93
C ARG A 356 -4.72 15.95 -4.71
N SER A 357 -4.96 16.73 -5.75
CA SER A 357 -5.66 18.01 -5.71
C SER A 357 -7.13 17.84 -5.31
N ASN A 358 -7.84 16.86 -5.89
CA ASN A 358 -9.20 16.51 -5.47
C ASN A 358 -9.22 16.00 -4.04
N ILE A 359 -8.23 15.21 -3.62
CA ILE A 359 -8.07 14.75 -2.24
C ILE A 359 -7.78 15.95 -1.33
N ILE A 360 -6.94 16.91 -1.73
CA ILE A 360 -6.67 18.15 -0.99
C ILE A 360 -7.93 19.02 -0.92
N VAL A 361 -8.71 19.14 -2.01
CA VAL A 361 -9.96 19.90 -2.07
C VAL A 361 -11.02 19.21 -1.23
N ILE A 362 -11.14 17.89 -1.29
CA ILE A 362 -12.02 17.09 -0.42
C ILE A 362 -11.55 17.26 1.03
N PHE A 363 -10.27 17.14 1.35
CA PHE A 363 -9.76 17.39 2.71
C PHE A 363 -9.91 18.86 3.13
N SER A 364 -9.93 19.82 2.20
CA SER A 364 -10.16 21.24 2.48
C SER A 364 -11.64 21.50 2.73
N ILE A 365 -12.54 20.89 1.96
CA ILE A 365 -14.00 20.98 2.13
C ILE A 365 -14.42 20.19 3.37
N SER A 366 -13.99 18.93 3.50
CA SER A 366 -14.16 18.11 4.70
C SER A 366 -13.48 18.76 5.90
N GLY A 367 -12.34 19.43 5.70
CA GLY A 367 -11.64 20.21 6.71
C GLY A 367 -12.42 21.46 7.10
N PHE A 368 -13.08 22.13 6.17
CA PHE A 368 -13.92 23.30 6.40
C PHE A 368 -15.27 22.90 7.04
N ILE A 369 -15.84 21.77 6.63
CA ILE A 369 -17.01 21.14 7.27
C ILE A 369 -16.62 20.64 8.66
N LEU A 370 -15.43 20.05 8.83
CA LEU A 370 -14.87 19.71 10.14
C LEU A 370 -14.61 20.97 10.94
N LEU A 371 -14.17 22.07 10.35
CA LEU A 371 -13.90 23.32 11.05
C LEU A 371 -15.21 23.97 11.48
N ILE A 372 -16.26 23.97 10.64
CA ILE A 372 -17.60 24.42 11.00
C ILE A 372 -18.23 23.49 12.03
N SER A 373 -18.13 22.17 11.84
CA SER A 373 -18.57 21.16 12.80
C SER A 373 -17.81 21.29 14.11
N PHE A 374 -16.51 21.56 14.07
CA PHE A 374 -15.63 21.79 15.21
C PHE A 374 -15.89 23.14 15.84
N LEU A 375 -16.27 24.18 15.10
CA LEU A 375 -16.72 25.46 15.64
C LEU A 375 -18.11 25.33 16.28
N LEU A 376 -19.00 24.52 15.71
CA LEU A 376 -20.30 24.19 16.30
C LEU A 376 -20.12 23.31 17.54
N VAL A 377 -19.21 22.34 17.49
CA VAL A 377 -18.81 21.50 18.63
C VAL A 377 -18.09 22.35 19.66
N ILE A 378 -17.22 23.29 19.30
CA ILE A 378 -16.59 24.23 20.22
C ILE A 378 -17.64 25.13 20.82
N ASN A 379 -18.60 25.66 20.06
CA ASN A 379 -19.65 26.53 20.60
C ASN A 379 -20.59 25.74 21.52
N ASN A 380 -20.96 24.52 21.14
CA ASN A 380 -21.74 23.62 21.99
C ASN A 380 -20.94 23.18 23.21
N ARG A 381 -19.66 22.81 23.04
CA ARG A 381 -18.73 22.49 24.12
C ARG A 381 -18.52 23.69 24.99
N PHE A 382 -18.41 24.90 24.47
CA PHE A 382 -18.24 26.14 25.23
C PHE A 382 -19.50 26.43 26.06
N ARG A 383 -20.69 26.26 25.48
CA ARG A 383 -21.97 26.33 26.22
C ARG A 383 -22.07 25.23 27.28
N VAL A 384 -21.64 24.01 26.97
CA VAL A 384 -21.60 22.88 27.90
C VAL A 384 -20.55 23.08 28.99
N THR A 385 -19.37 23.60 28.67
CA THR A 385 -18.26 23.92 29.56
C THR A 385 -18.68 25.05 30.49
N ILE A 386 -19.41 26.06 30.01
CA ILE A 386 -19.98 27.09 30.89
C ILE A 386 -20.99 26.46 31.87
N ARG A 387 -21.89 25.58 31.39
CA ARG A 387 -22.82 24.86 32.27
C ARG A 387 -22.11 23.92 33.24
N GLN A 388 -21.08 23.22 32.78
CA GLN A 388 -20.24 22.33 33.55
C GLN A 388 -19.43 23.11 34.57
N ASN A 389 -18.87 24.26 34.24
CA ASN A 389 -18.16 25.13 35.17
C ASN A 389 -19.09 25.59 36.28
N VAL A 390 -20.34 25.96 35.96
CA VAL A 390 -21.35 26.28 37.00
C VAL A 390 -21.65 25.07 37.89
N ILE A 391 -21.70 23.86 37.33
CA ILE A 391 -21.91 22.62 38.12
C ILE A 391 -20.65 22.26 38.93
N ILE A 392 -19.45 22.42 38.36
CA ILE A 392 -18.16 22.15 38.98
C ILE A 392 -17.94 23.13 40.13
N ASP A 393 -18.25 24.41 39.95
CA ASP A 393 -18.18 25.41 41.02
C ASP A 393 -19.15 25.06 42.14
N LYS A 394 -20.37 24.60 41.82
CA LYS A 394 -21.31 24.08 42.83
C LYS A 394 -20.77 22.84 43.55
N GLN A 395 -20.20 21.89 42.81
CA GLN A 395 -19.61 20.67 43.40
C GLN A 395 -18.40 21.03 44.26
N ARG A 396 -17.56 21.96 43.83
CA ARG A 396 -16.42 22.47 44.57
C ARG A 396 -16.85 23.10 45.88
N LEU A 397 -17.87 23.95 45.86
CA LEU A 397 -18.44 24.55 47.07
C LEU A 397 -18.97 23.48 48.04
N ILE A 398 -19.66 22.45 47.53
CA ILE A 398 -20.14 21.33 48.35
C ILE A 398 -18.95 20.55 48.95
N VAL A 399 -17.89 20.29 48.17
CA VAL A 399 -16.70 19.59 48.65
C VAL A 399 -15.95 20.42 49.70
N GLU A 400 -15.81 21.74 49.49
CA GLU A 400 -15.19 22.64 50.45
C GLU A 400 -16.00 22.69 51.77
N GLU A 401 -17.33 22.75 51.68
CA GLU A 401 -18.24 22.68 52.84
C GLU A 401 -18.11 21.33 53.56
N LYS A 402 -18.13 20.20 52.82
CA LYS A 402 -17.97 18.87 53.42
C LYS A 402 -16.61 18.64 54.05
N ASN A 403 -15.53 19.12 53.44
CA ASN A 403 -14.19 19.03 54.03
C ASN A 403 -14.08 19.88 55.29
N LYS A 404 -14.74 21.06 55.31
CA LYS A 404 -14.83 21.88 56.51
C LYS A 404 -15.58 21.14 57.63
N ASP A 405 -16.75 20.58 57.35
CA ASP A 405 -17.53 19.80 58.33
C ASP A 405 -16.74 18.59 58.89
N ILE A 406 -16.02 17.87 58.03
CA ILE A 406 -15.16 16.75 58.43
C ILE A 406 -14.00 17.24 59.31
N THR A 407 -13.33 18.31 58.89
CA THR A 407 -12.20 18.89 59.65
C THR A 407 -12.65 19.40 61.01
N ASP A 408 -13.81 20.05 61.09
CA ASP A 408 -14.42 20.52 62.34
C ASP A 408 -14.78 19.33 63.25
N SER A 409 -15.26 18.23 62.68
CA SER A 409 -15.55 17.00 63.42
C SER A 409 -14.29 16.32 63.98
N ILE A 410 -13.20 16.28 63.21
CA ILE A 410 -11.92 15.73 63.66
C ILE A 410 -11.28 16.64 64.72
N ASN A 411 -11.37 17.96 64.56
CA ASN A 411 -10.93 18.92 65.60
C ASN A 411 -11.76 18.78 66.89
N TYR A 412 -13.04 18.44 66.80
CA TYR A 412 -13.84 18.08 67.97
C TYR A 412 -13.33 16.79 68.62
N ALA A 413 -13.04 15.75 67.83
CA ALA A 413 -12.43 14.52 68.35
C ALA A 413 -11.08 14.77 69.03
N LYS A 414 -10.25 15.66 68.49
CA LYS A 414 -9.00 16.11 69.13
C LYS A 414 -9.22 16.70 70.50
N ARG A 415 -10.21 17.60 70.65
CA ARG A 415 -10.56 18.18 71.95
C ARG A 415 -10.97 17.11 72.97
N ILE A 416 -11.69 16.08 72.53
CA ILE A 416 -12.05 14.94 73.38
C ILE A 416 -10.80 14.14 73.77
N GLN A 417 -9.94 13.80 72.81
CA GLN A 417 -8.72 13.05 73.04
C GLN A 417 -7.79 13.79 74.02
N GLU A 418 -7.54 15.08 73.80
CA GLU A 418 -6.70 15.92 74.67
C GLU A 418 -7.27 16.04 76.10
N ALA A 419 -8.60 16.02 76.27
CA ALA A 419 -9.24 16.06 77.59
C ALA A 419 -9.09 14.75 78.38
N ILE A 420 -8.87 13.64 77.69
CA ILE A 420 -8.72 12.29 78.28
C ILE A 420 -7.26 12.00 78.62
N LEU A 421 -6.32 12.60 77.88
CA LEU A 421 -4.89 12.49 78.18
C LEU A 421 -4.55 13.18 79.51
N PRO A 422 -3.60 12.65 80.29
CA PRO A 422 -3.18 13.29 81.54
C PRO A 422 -2.67 14.71 81.29
N SER A 423 -3.10 15.68 82.10
CA SER A 423 -2.62 17.05 81.94
C SER A 423 -1.11 17.14 82.23
N LYS A 424 -0.42 18.05 81.52
CA LYS A 424 1.01 18.30 81.74
C LYS A 424 1.32 18.71 83.19
N ASP A 425 0.37 19.33 83.88
CA ASP A 425 0.52 19.75 85.28
C ASP A 425 0.52 18.56 86.25
N ILE A 426 -0.31 17.54 86.00
CA ILE A 426 -0.34 16.30 86.79
C ILE A 426 0.97 15.52 86.58
N LYS A 427 1.50 15.48 85.35
CA LYS A 427 2.80 14.88 85.05
C LYS A 427 3.92 15.49 85.89
N TYR A 428 4.05 16.83 85.95
CA TYR A 428 5.13 17.46 86.72
C TYR A 428 5.00 17.32 88.23
N LYS A 429 3.80 17.04 88.75
CA LYS A 429 3.61 16.64 90.15
C LYS A 429 4.14 15.23 90.43
N ILE A 430 3.82 14.26 89.56
CA ILE A 430 4.18 12.84 89.77
C ILE A 430 5.67 12.61 89.40
N PHE A 431 6.13 13.22 88.31
CA PHE A 431 7.48 13.09 87.75
C PHE A 431 8.09 14.48 87.46
N PRO A 432 8.69 15.15 88.46
CA PRO A 432 9.22 16.51 88.31
C PRO A 432 10.42 16.58 87.34
N ASN A 433 11.22 15.52 87.26
CA ASN A 433 12.36 15.42 86.36
C ASN A 433 12.05 14.53 85.15
N ALA A 434 10.99 14.85 84.40
CA ALA A 434 10.62 14.09 83.20
C ALA A 434 10.16 14.99 82.04
N PHE A 435 10.35 14.53 80.80
CA PHE A 435 9.75 15.11 79.60
C PHE A 435 8.79 14.12 78.92
N VAL A 436 7.85 14.65 78.14
CA VAL A 436 6.94 13.86 77.28
C VAL A 436 6.94 14.56 75.95
N PHE A 437 7.77 14.07 75.04
CA PHE A 437 7.85 14.56 73.68
C PHE A 437 6.78 13.84 72.86
N PHE A 438 5.70 14.54 72.56
CA PHE A 438 4.53 13.99 71.89
C PHE A 438 4.17 14.84 70.68
N GLN A 439 4.23 14.25 69.48
CA GLN A 439 3.94 14.91 68.22
C GLN A 439 3.05 14.01 67.36
N PRO A 440 1.73 14.24 67.35
CA PRO A 440 0.81 13.54 66.45
C PRO A 440 1.16 13.78 64.97
N LYS A 441 0.96 12.77 64.13
CA LYS A 441 1.06 12.83 62.67
C LYS A 441 -0.11 13.60 62.07
N ASP A 442 -1.32 13.23 62.49
CA ASP A 442 -2.58 13.83 62.04
C ASP A 442 -3.16 14.75 63.15
N ILE A 443 -4.37 15.29 62.94
CA ILE A 443 -5.07 16.13 63.94
C ILE A 443 -5.27 15.37 65.27
N VAL A 444 -5.40 14.05 65.21
CA VAL A 444 -5.54 13.13 66.36
C VAL A 444 -4.53 11.99 66.23
N SER A 445 -4.08 11.47 67.37
CA SER A 445 -2.98 10.49 67.46
C SER A 445 -3.48 9.08 67.76
N GLY A 446 -2.86 8.07 67.17
CA GLY A 446 -2.89 6.69 67.67
C GLY A 446 -2.10 6.55 68.97
N ASP A 447 -0.92 7.14 69.03
CA ASP A 447 -0.07 7.06 70.21
C ASP A 447 -0.63 7.87 71.38
N PHE A 448 -0.38 7.41 72.59
CA PHE A 448 -0.69 8.17 73.79
C PHE A 448 0.22 7.84 74.97
N TYR A 449 0.28 8.77 75.91
CA TYR A 449 0.99 8.60 77.17
C TYR A 449 0.01 8.51 78.34
N TRP A 450 0.42 7.83 79.40
CA TRP A 450 -0.42 7.61 80.58
C TRP A 450 0.38 7.74 81.88
N PHE A 451 -0.21 8.35 82.91
CA PHE A 451 0.38 8.44 84.25
C PHE A 451 -0.67 8.21 85.34
N ALA A 452 -0.27 7.58 86.43
CA ALA A 452 -1.04 7.61 87.67
C ALA A 452 -0.16 7.36 88.90
N GLU A 453 -0.73 7.63 90.07
CA GLU A 453 -0.18 7.22 91.35
C GLU A 453 -1.23 6.39 92.08
N LYS A 454 -0.87 5.15 92.43
CA LYS A 454 -1.78 4.22 93.10
C LYS A 454 -1.00 3.32 94.04
N ASN A 455 -1.52 3.11 95.25
CA ASN A 455 -0.94 2.22 96.27
C ASN A 455 0.55 2.51 96.53
N GLY A 456 0.94 3.79 96.58
CA GLY A 456 2.33 4.23 96.79
C GLY A 456 3.25 4.06 95.58
N LYS A 457 2.77 3.50 94.46
CA LYS A 457 3.53 3.37 93.23
C LYS A 457 3.17 4.44 92.21
N ARG A 458 4.18 5.01 91.55
CA ARG A 458 4.02 5.96 90.43
C ARG A 458 4.19 5.20 89.12
N ILE A 459 3.20 5.29 88.24
CA ILE A 459 3.13 4.48 87.02
C ILE A 459 3.14 5.39 85.80
N ILE A 460 3.85 4.98 84.76
CA ILE A 460 4.01 5.72 83.51
C ILE A 460 4.05 4.75 82.32
N ALA A 461 3.37 5.11 81.24
CA ALA A 461 3.37 4.33 80.02
C ALA A 461 3.52 5.22 78.77
N ALA A 462 4.25 4.71 77.78
CA ALA A 462 4.23 5.15 76.40
C ALA A 462 3.57 4.05 75.58
N VAL A 463 2.52 4.40 74.85
CA VAL A 463 1.67 3.46 74.12
C VAL A 463 1.63 3.85 72.65
N ASP A 464 1.94 2.88 71.81
CA ASP A 464 1.94 2.91 70.35
C ASP A 464 0.73 2.12 69.86
N CYS A 465 -0.23 2.77 69.20
CA CYS A 465 -1.44 2.07 68.77
C CYS A 465 -1.43 1.80 67.28
N THR A 466 -2.04 0.69 66.87
CA THR A 466 -2.19 0.39 65.44
C THR A 466 -3.03 1.45 64.74
N GLY A 467 -2.46 2.04 63.69
CA GLY A 467 -3.12 3.02 62.84
C GLY A 467 -3.03 4.46 63.34
N HIS A 468 -3.20 5.40 62.43
CA HIS A 468 -3.14 6.84 62.70
C HIS A 468 -4.48 7.52 62.38
N GLY A 469 -4.62 8.81 62.74
CA GLY A 469 -5.84 9.56 62.52
C GLY A 469 -7.02 9.03 63.36
N VAL A 470 -8.25 9.15 62.85
CA VAL A 470 -9.47 8.86 63.63
C VAL A 470 -9.52 7.42 64.18
N PRO A 471 -9.22 6.35 63.41
CA PRO A 471 -9.19 4.99 63.94
C PRO A 471 -8.16 4.78 65.05
N GLY A 472 -6.94 5.31 64.89
CA GLY A 472 -5.91 5.29 65.93
C GLY A 472 -6.35 6.03 67.19
N ALA A 473 -7.03 7.17 67.04
CA ALA A 473 -7.55 7.94 68.16
C ALA A 473 -8.61 7.17 68.98
N PHE A 474 -9.44 6.33 68.34
CA PHE A 474 -10.33 5.43 69.06
C PHE A 474 -9.56 4.37 69.85
N MET A 475 -8.48 3.83 69.29
CA MET A 475 -7.61 2.87 69.99
C MET A 475 -6.95 3.50 71.22
N SER A 476 -6.43 4.71 71.12
CA SER A 476 -5.87 5.41 72.30
C SER A 476 -6.92 5.71 73.37
N MET A 477 -8.13 6.13 72.99
CA MET A 477 -9.22 6.36 73.95
C MET A 477 -9.61 5.07 74.70
N ILE A 478 -9.73 3.96 73.98
CA ILE A 478 -10.07 2.65 74.56
C ILE A 478 -8.93 2.17 75.47
N GLY A 479 -7.67 2.24 75.01
CA GLY A 479 -6.49 1.87 75.79
C GLY A 479 -6.38 2.69 77.09
N ASN A 480 -6.55 4.01 77.00
CA ASN A 480 -6.54 4.90 78.15
C ASN A 480 -7.67 4.58 79.16
N ALA A 481 -8.88 4.29 78.68
CA ALA A 481 -10.00 3.90 79.53
C ALA A 481 -9.70 2.60 80.28
N PHE A 482 -9.17 1.59 79.59
CA PHE A 482 -8.81 0.32 80.22
C PHE A 482 -7.65 0.43 81.20
N LEU A 483 -6.62 1.25 80.91
CA LEU A 483 -5.55 1.52 81.88
C LEU A 483 -6.10 2.20 83.15
N ASN A 484 -7.00 3.17 83.00
CA ASN A 484 -7.69 3.78 84.14
C ASN A 484 -8.49 2.75 84.97
N GLU A 485 -9.26 1.88 84.32
CA GLU A 485 -10.00 0.83 85.01
C GLU A 485 -9.07 -0.17 85.74
N ILE A 486 -8.02 -0.65 85.06
CA ILE A 486 -7.10 -1.66 85.60
C ILE A 486 -6.31 -1.12 86.80
N ILE A 487 -5.83 0.12 86.69
CA ILE A 487 -4.89 0.71 87.65
C ILE A 487 -5.62 1.56 88.69
N ASN A 488 -6.40 2.54 88.26
CA ASN A 488 -7.01 3.50 89.19
C ASN A 488 -8.22 2.91 89.92
N GLU A 489 -9.09 2.17 89.23
CA GLU A 489 -10.28 1.55 89.85
C GLU A 489 -9.93 0.22 90.54
N LYS A 490 -9.29 -0.71 89.82
CA LYS A 490 -8.97 -2.06 90.34
C LYS A 490 -7.68 -2.13 91.16
N GLY A 491 -6.85 -1.09 91.17
CA GLY A 491 -5.64 -1.03 92.01
C GLY A 491 -4.49 -1.94 91.58
N THR A 492 -4.48 -2.42 90.33
CA THR A 492 -3.38 -3.26 89.83
C THR A 492 -2.16 -2.38 89.53
N THR A 493 -1.01 -2.66 90.14
CA THR A 493 0.20 -1.82 89.99
C THR A 493 1.43 -2.54 89.43
N THR A 494 1.35 -3.87 89.27
CA THR A 494 2.42 -4.69 88.68
C THR A 494 2.34 -4.63 87.14
N PRO A 495 3.39 -4.17 86.44
CA PRO A 495 3.36 -3.96 84.99
C PRO A 495 2.91 -5.15 84.15
N SER A 496 3.46 -6.35 84.37
CA SER A 496 3.07 -7.51 83.55
C SER A 496 1.58 -7.84 83.64
N ILE A 497 1.03 -7.83 84.86
CA ILE A 497 -0.39 -8.11 85.11
C ILE A 497 -1.28 -7.02 84.48
N ILE A 498 -0.82 -5.78 84.46
CA ILE A 498 -1.53 -4.69 83.77
C ILE A 498 -1.58 -5.00 82.26
N LEU A 499 -0.46 -5.39 81.65
CA LEU A 499 -0.39 -5.72 80.23
C LEU A 499 -1.27 -6.93 79.86
N ASP A 500 -1.26 -7.99 80.68
CA ASP A 500 -2.12 -9.17 80.47
C ASP A 500 -3.61 -8.78 80.49
N LYS A 501 -4.04 -8.03 81.51
CA LYS A 501 -5.44 -7.57 81.64
C LYS A 501 -5.83 -6.60 80.53
N LEU A 502 -4.90 -5.74 80.11
CA LEU A 502 -5.13 -4.79 79.01
C LEU A 502 -5.35 -5.55 77.70
N ARG A 503 -4.52 -6.57 77.43
CA ARG A 503 -4.66 -7.44 76.26
C ARG A 503 -6.01 -8.16 76.24
N GLU A 504 -6.42 -8.78 77.35
CA GLU A 504 -7.72 -9.46 77.46
C GLU A 504 -8.88 -8.51 77.13
N LYS A 505 -8.83 -7.28 77.68
CA LYS A 505 -9.85 -6.26 77.44
C LYS A 505 -9.88 -5.78 75.99
N ILE A 506 -8.73 -5.59 75.36
CA ILE A 506 -8.64 -5.19 73.95
C ILE A 506 -9.20 -6.30 73.05
N ILE A 507 -8.76 -7.55 73.23
CA ILE A 507 -9.26 -8.70 72.47
C ILE A 507 -10.79 -8.82 72.60
N PHE A 508 -11.31 -8.71 73.82
CA PHE A 508 -12.75 -8.77 74.07
C PHE A 508 -13.51 -7.60 73.46
N SER A 509 -13.03 -6.37 73.65
CA SER A 509 -13.71 -5.14 73.20
C SER A 509 -13.74 -5.04 71.68
N LEU A 510 -12.69 -5.48 71.00
CA LEU A 510 -12.59 -5.50 69.54
C LEU A 510 -13.11 -6.79 68.93
N LYS A 511 -13.60 -7.74 69.74
CA LYS A 511 -14.14 -9.04 69.34
C LYS A 511 -13.18 -9.86 68.47
N GLN A 512 -11.89 -9.82 68.79
CA GLN A 512 -10.86 -10.49 68.02
C GLN A 512 -10.95 -12.02 68.19
N THR A 513 -11.12 -12.72 67.08
CA THR A 513 -11.32 -14.18 67.01
C THR A 513 -10.10 -14.94 66.50
N GLY A 514 -9.18 -14.25 65.82
CA GLY A 514 -7.98 -14.84 65.23
C GLY A 514 -8.22 -15.42 63.83
N ALA A 515 -9.40 -15.17 63.26
CA ALA A 515 -9.76 -15.64 61.92
C ALA A 515 -8.89 -15.00 60.82
N GLN A 516 -8.67 -15.74 59.73
CA GLN A 516 -7.94 -15.23 58.57
C GLN A 516 -8.69 -14.02 57.97
N GLY A 517 -8.03 -12.87 57.88
CA GLY A 517 -8.58 -11.63 57.31
C GLY A 517 -9.23 -10.67 58.32
N GLU A 518 -9.22 -10.99 59.62
CA GLU A 518 -9.68 -10.09 60.68
C GLU A 518 -8.65 -8.99 61.00
N ASN A 519 -9.12 -7.80 61.36
CA ASN A 519 -8.26 -6.70 61.81
C ASN A 519 -7.61 -7.06 63.16
N LYS A 520 -6.28 -7.02 63.19
CA LYS A 520 -5.45 -7.32 64.38
C LYS A 520 -5.03 -6.04 65.09
N ASP A 521 -5.97 -5.11 65.24
CA ASP A 521 -5.73 -3.81 65.86
C ASP A 521 -5.33 -3.99 67.33
N GLY A 522 -4.33 -3.27 67.79
CA GLY A 522 -3.76 -3.47 69.11
C GLY A 522 -2.85 -2.31 69.50
N MET A 523 -1.99 -2.56 70.47
CA MET A 523 -1.00 -1.58 70.87
C MET A 523 0.31 -2.23 71.34
N ASP A 524 1.40 -1.53 71.09
CA ASP A 524 2.69 -1.79 71.71
C ASP A 524 2.88 -0.79 72.86
N ILE A 525 3.48 -1.23 73.95
CA ILE A 525 3.49 -0.44 75.19
C ILE A 525 4.76 -0.71 75.97
N SER A 526 5.31 0.33 76.56
CA SER A 526 6.31 0.23 77.61
C SER A 526 5.74 0.83 78.89
N LEU A 527 5.66 0.05 79.96
CA LEU A 527 5.04 0.47 81.22
C LEU A 527 6.03 0.31 82.38
N LEU A 528 6.21 1.39 83.14
CA LEU A 528 7.06 1.44 84.33
C LEU A 528 6.23 1.68 85.58
N SER A 529 6.60 1.02 86.67
CA SER A 529 6.00 1.20 87.99
C SER A 529 7.11 1.45 89.02
N PHE A 530 7.16 2.65 89.56
CA PHE A 530 8.16 3.13 90.52
C PHE A 530 7.65 2.92 91.94
N ASP A 531 8.46 2.29 92.78
CA ASP A 531 8.19 2.22 94.23
C ASP A 531 8.43 3.57 94.91
N SER A 532 7.67 3.85 95.97
CA SER A 532 7.70 5.03 96.83
C SER A 532 9.12 5.45 97.29
N ASP A 533 10.03 4.49 97.45
CA ASP A 533 11.40 4.69 97.93
C ASP A 533 12.45 4.99 96.83
N ASN A 534 12.05 5.02 95.55
CA ASN A 534 12.90 5.36 94.38
C ASN A 534 14.14 4.50 94.13
N LYS A 535 14.21 3.29 94.70
CA LYS A 535 15.38 2.40 94.51
C LYS A 535 15.19 1.31 93.45
N ARG A 536 13.95 1.03 93.06
CA ARG A 536 13.60 -0.03 92.10
C ARG A 536 12.44 0.39 91.21
N VAL A 537 12.50 -0.02 89.95
CA VAL A 537 11.44 0.16 88.95
C VAL A 537 11.05 -1.20 88.42
N GLU A 538 9.76 -1.49 88.40
CA GLU A 538 9.22 -2.64 87.67
C GLU A 538 8.93 -2.20 86.23
N PHE A 539 9.26 -3.05 85.25
CA PHE A 539 9.02 -2.83 83.83
C PHE A 539 8.38 -4.05 83.19
N ALA A 540 7.38 -3.80 82.34
CA ALA A 540 6.94 -4.76 81.34
C ALA A 540 6.71 -4.02 80.02
N GLY A 541 6.99 -4.69 78.91
CA GLY A 541 6.80 -4.13 77.58
C GLY A 541 6.19 -5.12 76.60
N ALA A 542 5.29 -4.64 75.76
CA ALA A 542 4.79 -5.31 74.57
C ALA A 542 5.51 -4.70 73.37
N ASN A 543 6.42 -5.46 72.75
CA ASN A 543 7.36 -5.10 71.68
C ASN A 543 8.34 -3.96 71.98
N ASN A 544 7.89 -2.89 72.66
CA ASN A 544 8.66 -1.69 72.94
C ASN A 544 9.57 -1.86 74.18
N PRO A 545 10.88 -1.54 74.07
CA PRO A 545 11.84 -1.72 75.14
C PRO A 545 11.89 -0.53 76.11
N LEU A 546 12.54 -0.74 77.25
CA LEU A 546 13.04 0.32 78.13
C LEU A 546 14.53 0.55 77.85
N TRP A 547 14.93 1.81 77.67
CA TRP A 547 16.33 2.21 77.66
C TRP A 547 16.71 2.89 78.98
N LYS A 548 17.73 2.36 79.65
CA LYS A 548 18.34 2.96 80.84
C LYS A 548 19.73 3.49 80.50
N ILE A 549 20.01 4.74 80.85
CA ILE A 549 21.33 5.34 80.69
C ILE A 549 21.96 5.52 82.07
N THR A 550 23.05 4.78 82.29
CA THR A 550 23.89 4.88 83.49
C THR A 550 25.33 5.13 83.05
N ASN A 551 26.00 6.14 83.60
CA ASN A 551 27.40 6.47 83.28
C ASN A 551 27.70 6.57 81.76
N LYS A 552 26.81 7.21 81.00
CA LYS A 552 26.88 7.33 79.52
C LYS A 552 26.91 5.99 78.76
N LYS A 553 26.33 4.93 79.33
CA LYS A 553 26.08 3.66 78.64
C LYS A 553 24.59 3.36 78.63
N ILE A 554 24.07 2.90 77.50
CA ILE A 554 22.69 2.45 77.36
C ILE A 554 22.61 0.97 77.68
N GLU A 555 21.74 0.63 78.62
CA GLU A 555 21.24 -0.71 78.89
C GLU A 555 19.81 -0.81 78.33
N GLU A 556 19.60 -1.74 77.39
CA GLU A 556 18.28 -2.00 76.81
C GLU A 556 17.64 -3.21 77.49
N ILE A 557 16.47 -3.00 78.09
CA ILE A 557 15.65 -4.05 78.66
C ILE A 557 14.51 -4.29 77.68
N LYS A 558 14.52 -5.46 77.04
CA LYS A 558 13.59 -5.78 75.96
C LYS A 558 12.19 -6.05 76.51
N GLY A 559 11.18 -5.56 75.80
CA GLY A 559 9.81 -6.03 75.97
C GLY A 559 9.64 -7.42 75.37
N ASP A 560 8.55 -8.09 75.76
CA ASP A 560 8.16 -9.35 75.16
C ASP A 560 7.73 -9.11 73.71
N LYS A 561 8.12 -10.02 72.80
CA LYS A 561 7.86 -9.94 71.36
C LYS A 561 6.41 -10.30 71.01
N GLN A 562 5.47 -9.60 71.61
CA GLN A 562 4.02 -9.81 71.48
C GLN A 562 3.26 -8.51 71.76
N PRO A 563 2.21 -8.17 70.99
CA PRO A 563 1.45 -6.93 71.16
C PRO A 563 0.38 -7.06 72.25
N ILE A 564 -0.22 -5.95 72.65
CA ILE A 564 -1.48 -5.91 73.38
C ILE A 564 -2.62 -6.00 72.36
N GLY A 565 -3.02 -7.24 72.06
CA GLY A 565 -4.04 -7.58 71.07
C GLY A 565 -3.83 -9.00 70.58
N ILE A 566 -4.67 -9.45 69.64
CA ILE A 566 -4.48 -10.76 69.01
C ILE A 566 -3.32 -10.72 68.01
N PHE A 567 -2.51 -11.76 67.97
CA PHE A 567 -1.47 -11.93 66.95
C PHE A 567 -1.33 -13.41 66.57
N SER A 568 -0.53 -13.70 65.55
CA SER A 568 -0.42 -15.05 64.98
C SER A 568 0.38 -16.06 65.83
N GLY A 569 0.94 -15.65 66.97
CA GLY A 569 1.74 -16.49 67.86
C GLY A 569 0.97 -16.94 69.11
N GLU A 570 1.65 -17.68 69.97
CA GLU A 570 1.12 -18.09 71.27
C GLU A 570 1.03 -16.89 72.23
N LEU A 571 -0.15 -16.67 72.82
CA LEU A 571 -0.36 -15.62 73.82
C LEU A 571 0.20 -16.09 75.17
N ILE A 572 1.43 -15.70 75.46
CA ILE A 572 2.08 -15.98 76.75
C ILE A 572 1.94 -14.79 77.71
N PRO A 573 1.88 -15.02 79.03
CA PRO A 573 1.89 -13.95 80.02
C PRO A 573 3.11 -13.04 79.86
N PHE A 574 2.95 -11.74 80.10
CA PHE A 574 4.06 -10.79 80.05
C PHE A 574 5.07 -11.00 81.20
N ASN A 575 6.35 -10.77 80.92
CA ASN A 575 7.41 -10.84 81.92
C ASN A 575 7.51 -9.53 82.70
N ASN A 576 7.65 -9.64 84.02
CA ASN A 576 7.90 -8.50 84.89
C ASN A 576 9.39 -8.39 85.21
N HIS A 577 10.03 -7.34 84.71
CA HIS A 577 11.44 -7.05 84.97
C HIS A 577 11.56 -6.15 86.20
N THR A 578 12.48 -6.47 87.11
CA THR A 578 12.89 -5.56 88.18
C THR A 578 14.19 -4.89 87.80
N VAL A 579 14.17 -3.57 87.68
CA VAL A 579 15.28 -2.74 87.24
C VAL A 579 15.82 -1.98 88.45
N GLU A 580 17.08 -2.21 88.80
CA GLU A 580 17.77 -1.43 89.81
C GLU A 580 18.19 -0.09 89.22
N ILE A 581 17.89 0.99 89.96
CA ILE A 581 18.12 2.38 89.57
C ILE A 581 18.94 3.11 90.63
N GLN A 582 19.82 4.00 90.18
CA GLN A 582 20.63 4.88 91.02
C GLN A 582 20.32 6.34 90.71
N LYS A 583 20.56 7.23 91.68
CA LYS A 583 20.38 8.67 91.49
C LYS A 583 21.21 9.17 90.31
N GLY A 584 20.57 9.83 89.36
CA GLY A 584 21.19 10.32 88.12
C GLY A 584 20.98 9.43 86.90
N ASP A 585 20.43 8.21 87.06
CA ASP A 585 20.03 7.38 85.93
C ASP A 585 18.92 8.05 85.12
N ALA A 586 18.96 7.88 83.79
CA ALA A 586 17.92 8.35 82.88
C ALA A 586 17.23 7.16 82.22
N LEU A 587 15.89 7.14 82.27
CA LEU A 587 15.03 6.10 81.70
C LEU A 587 14.26 6.67 80.52
N TYR A 588 14.19 5.92 79.42
CA TYR A 588 13.47 6.31 78.21
C TYR A 588 12.56 5.17 77.73
N ILE A 589 11.29 5.53 77.49
CA ILE A 589 10.29 4.69 76.84
C ILE A 589 9.70 5.48 75.66
N PHE A 590 9.42 4.79 74.56
CA PHE A 590 9.12 5.46 73.29
C PHE A 590 8.35 4.56 72.33
N THR A 591 7.79 5.18 71.29
CA THR A 591 7.16 4.54 70.13
C THR A 591 8.10 4.60 68.91
N ASP A 592 7.76 3.92 67.82
CA ASP A 592 8.68 3.77 66.69
C ASP A 592 8.76 5.02 65.78
N GLY A 593 7.80 5.94 65.85
CA GLY A 593 7.66 7.04 64.89
C GLY A 593 8.89 7.94 64.77
N TYR A 594 9.63 8.19 65.87
CA TYR A 594 10.87 8.97 65.78
C TYR A 594 11.94 8.22 64.96
N ALA A 595 12.08 6.91 65.15
CA ALA A 595 13.05 6.09 64.43
C ALA A 595 12.66 5.88 62.97
N ASP A 596 11.36 5.82 62.70
CA ASP A 596 10.81 5.58 61.37
C ASP A 596 10.70 6.83 60.49
N GLN A 597 10.88 8.02 61.07
CA GLN A 597 10.88 9.28 60.32
C GLN A 597 11.95 9.31 59.22
N PHE A 598 11.50 9.57 58.00
CA PHE A 598 12.35 9.78 56.84
C PHE A 598 12.89 11.21 56.79
N GLY A 599 14.17 11.34 56.43
CA GLY A 599 14.86 12.62 56.43
C GLY A 599 16.34 12.56 56.00
N GLY A 600 17.04 13.68 56.20
CA GLY A 600 18.43 13.89 55.78
C GLY A 600 18.59 13.99 54.25
N GLU A 601 19.82 14.24 53.80
CA GLU A 601 20.14 14.46 52.37
C GLU A 601 19.71 13.29 51.45
N ASN A 602 19.65 12.08 52.00
CA ASN A 602 19.36 10.86 51.26
C ASN A 602 17.95 10.30 51.52
N GLY A 603 17.09 11.02 52.26
CA GLY A 603 15.73 10.57 52.57
C GLY A 603 15.68 9.21 53.24
N LYS A 604 16.49 8.98 54.28
CA LYS A 604 16.57 7.69 55.00
C LYS A 604 15.82 7.77 56.33
N LYS A 605 15.42 6.61 56.89
CA LYS A 605 14.91 6.51 58.27
C LYS A 605 15.96 6.97 59.29
N PHE A 606 15.54 7.62 60.37
CA PHE A 606 16.40 8.08 61.48
C PHE A 606 17.08 6.90 62.20
N LYS A 607 16.32 5.81 62.44
CA LYS A 607 16.72 4.57 63.13
C LYS A 607 17.09 4.75 64.61
N TYR A 608 16.81 3.72 65.41
CA TYR A 608 17.10 3.71 66.86
C TYR A 608 18.56 4.03 67.22
N LYS A 609 19.55 3.59 66.44
CA LYS A 609 20.97 3.85 66.73
C LYS A 609 21.31 5.35 66.79
N GLN A 610 20.66 6.17 65.97
CA GLN A 610 20.90 7.62 65.98
C GLN A 610 20.23 8.26 67.21
N ILE A 611 19.04 7.78 67.60
CA ILE A 611 18.36 8.23 68.82
C ILE A 611 19.23 7.92 70.05
N GLN A 612 19.74 6.68 70.14
CA GLN A 612 20.65 6.25 71.19
C GLN A 612 21.89 7.14 71.30
N ALA A 613 22.55 7.42 70.16
CA ALA A 613 23.73 8.29 70.13
C ALA A 613 23.40 9.72 70.59
N MET A 614 22.26 10.26 70.14
CA MET A 614 21.78 11.59 70.53
C MET A 614 21.46 11.66 72.04
N LEU A 615 20.72 10.69 72.57
CA LEU A 615 20.37 10.65 74.00
C LEU A 615 21.62 10.55 74.89
N LEU A 616 22.65 9.82 74.46
CA LEU A 616 23.94 9.77 75.14
C LEU A 616 24.67 11.12 75.15
N ASP A 617 24.61 11.86 74.04
CA ASP A 617 25.25 13.17 73.89
C ASP A 617 24.59 14.23 74.78
N ILE A 618 23.25 14.21 74.85
CA ILE A 618 22.46 15.18 75.65
C ILE A 618 22.18 14.71 77.08
N ASN A 619 22.75 13.57 77.52
CA ASN A 619 22.43 12.94 78.81
C ASN A 619 22.74 13.84 80.02
N ASP A 620 23.70 14.74 79.93
CA ASP A 620 24.07 15.69 80.99
C ASP A 620 23.09 16.86 81.14
N LYS A 621 22.26 17.12 80.12
CA LYS A 621 21.30 18.22 80.10
C LYS A 621 20.06 17.92 80.94
N SER A 622 19.35 18.96 81.36
CA SER A 622 18.06 18.81 82.03
C SER A 622 17.03 18.15 81.10
N MET A 623 16.05 17.45 81.66
CA MET A 623 15.02 16.75 80.86
C MET A 623 14.26 17.68 79.92
N SER A 624 13.97 18.91 80.35
CA SER A 624 13.38 19.93 79.48
C SER A 624 14.30 20.32 78.31
N LYS A 625 15.62 20.44 78.55
CA LYS A 625 16.56 20.71 77.45
C LYS A 625 16.64 19.53 76.48
N GLN A 626 16.58 18.30 76.98
CA GLN A 626 16.56 17.13 76.11
C GLN A 626 15.35 17.11 75.17
N GLU A 627 14.17 17.49 75.68
CA GLU A 627 12.95 17.66 74.85
C GLU A 627 13.16 18.69 73.74
N ASP A 628 13.77 19.85 74.04
CA ASP A 628 14.10 20.88 73.03
C ASP A 628 15.02 20.31 71.94
N TYR A 629 16.02 19.50 72.32
CA TYR A 629 16.96 18.87 71.38
C TYR A 629 16.28 17.83 70.49
N LEU A 630 15.39 17.01 71.05
CA LEU A 630 14.59 16.05 70.29
C LEU A 630 13.72 16.78 69.25
N ASN A 631 13.02 17.83 69.66
CA ASN A 631 12.19 18.63 68.77
C ASN A 631 13.01 19.26 67.64
N LYS A 632 14.18 19.84 67.96
CA LYS A 632 15.05 20.41 66.94
C LYS A 632 15.56 19.34 65.97
N SER A 633 16.07 18.23 66.50
CA SER A 633 16.68 17.17 65.70
C SER A 633 15.69 16.53 64.73
N ILE A 634 14.44 16.27 65.13
CA ILE A 634 13.46 15.65 64.24
C ILE A 634 13.01 16.61 63.13
N ASN A 635 12.89 17.91 63.43
CA ASN A 635 12.53 18.93 62.45
C ASN A 635 13.66 19.17 61.44
N ASP A 636 14.91 19.23 61.91
CA ASP A 636 16.08 19.36 61.05
C ASP A 636 16.25 18.10 60.16
N TRP A 637 15.97 16.90 60.70
CA TRP A 637 16.05 15.66 59.95
C TRP A 637 14.97 15.57 58.87
N LYS A 638 13.69 15.74 59.22
CA LYS A 638 12.58 15.61 58.25
C LYS A 638 12.62 16.70 57.18
N GLY A 639 13.08 17.90 57.51
CA GLY A 639 13.13 19.03 56.59
C GLY A 639 11.75 19.37 56.03
N LYS A 640 11.57 19.16 54.72
CA LYS A 640 10.30 19.37 54.02
C LYS A 640 9.43 18.11 53.90
N LEU A 641 9.93 16.96 54.33
CA LEU A 641 9.17 15.71 54.29
C LEU A 641 8.09 15.71 55.37
N GLU A 642 6.97 15.08 55.05
CA GLU A 642 5.88 14.90 56.01
C GLU A 642 6.25 13.93 57.12
N GLN A 643 5.58 14.08 58.26
CA GLN A 643 5.70 13.11 59.35
C GLN A 643 5.03 11.80 58.95
N VAL A 644 5.72 10.68 59.17
CA VAL A 644 5.23 9.37 58.71
C VAL A 644 4.37 8.64 59.72
N ASP A 645 4.63 8.86 61.01
CA ASP A 645 3.89 8.23 62.12
C ASP A 645 3.79 9.13 63.34
N ASP A 646 2.93 8.80 64.30
CA ASP A 646 2.85 9.49 65.59
C ASP A 646 4.18 9.33 66.35
N ILE A 647 4.63 10.37 67.05
CA ILE A 647 5.92 10.36 67.75
C ILE A 647 5.69 10.54 69.24
N LEU A 648 6.09 9.56 70.04
CA LEU A 648 6.08 9.64 71.49
C LEU A 648 7.41 9.16 72.09
N ILE A 649 8.05 10.03 72.88
CA ILE A 649 9.22 9.71 73.70
C ILE A 649 9.03 10.30 75.09
N ILE A 650 9.18 9.47 76.11
CA ILE A 650 9.14 9.87 77.51
C ILE A 650 10.51 9.64 78.11
N GLY A 651 11.11 10.68 78.68
CA GLY A 651 12.37 10.61 79.42
C GLY A 651 12.18 10.95 80.88
N ILE A 652 12.77 10.18 81.79
CA ILE A 652 12.66 10.34 83.25
C ILE A 652 14.06 10.30 83.85
N ARG A 653 14.38 11.23 84.76
CA ARG A 653 15.61 11.19 85.55
C ARG A 653 15.30 10.86 87.00
N VAL A 654 16.00 9.85 87.52
CA VAL A 654 15.89 9.35 88.91
C VAL A 654 16.66 10.22 89.89
#